data_AF-A0A1X7R109-F1
#
_entry.id   AF-A0A1X7R109-F1
#
_cell.length_a   1.000
_cell.length_b   1.000
_cell.length_c   1.000
_cell.angle_alpha   90.00
_cell.angle_beta   90.00
_cell.angle_gamma   90.00
#
_symmetry.space_group_name_H-M   'P 1'
#
loop_
_entity.id
_entity.type
_entity.pdbx_description
1 polymer ?
#
loop_
_entity_poly.entity_id
_entity_poly.type
_entity_poly.pdbx_seq_one_letter_code
_entity_poly.pdbx_strand_id
1 'polypeptide(L)'
;MNFSSLFRGLSNFQLPYSIENEPYHKTAQWQLFEARSKKPETLDKHVTVFRPIEGADRRFIFNDLRCAKRIRFPGLCNVLDVINGGNGTTIDENTVSLDSLLIVTEYVQPVDSKLTLSPEAICMGIWDLCQAVGLLESKFLIGNLSHRSVFYNESGEWVLFGLECCMLAEDANQQTDQYIFEVERFTGNRLKGTLEKWDMMCLGQTLMDLLPKSGGIPKDLKPLIQKQSTSGSLDATTFLKSLQNTKIWKESKTIVENYAHLKELHIANDKEKMETLIQFNIAIRDHIINKVQDSRQWLQNFTPGFLNNLIIPELCSSITWMSTQQAIYQGNIVISLALLLEYIVAMKCHSLQINTLLWGMWKLADREIRCLLLMHCHGLLNDSTNDNKNDFQFSDKIFPFFLQGLIDSEESLRLLTLRNIPYIVELLTERQLNNELLRSIAKTQVDPSVKVRTETLLVVSRIAPQLTALSNRDGVLATIFTKSLKDPETETRLAALYGLEQCLSLFGSDVIANKIMSVIAPGLLDSDSGIRITARNLFDKYLKNLEIAAIEKFGKIDNDIELPNLKKFNRSKVIEVKEMDNMCIEFLNCLNISNMNLNSDISRPTLREMSPIQKTTGETKLSMPMISHTSSKKPTVVDHTKADTWNDDDNGWDDFDEIASDDDKIEPPTTTTTTTTASTPADNGVGDDDDDDDGWDAADW
;
A
#
# COMPACT_ATOMS: atom_id res chain seq x y z
N MET A 1 -13.31 20.56 -30.25
CA MET A 1 -14.35 21.63 -30.31
C MET A 1 -14.66 22.06 -28.89
N ASN A 2 -14.96 23.35 -28.63
CA ASN A 2 -15.23 23.83 -27.28
C ASN A 2 -16.65 23.43 -26.82
N PHE A 3 -16.79 22.58 -25.79
CA PHE A 3 -18.09 22.12 -25.28
C PHE A 3 -19.03 23.27 -24.89
N SER A 4 -18.49 24.41 -24.47
CA SER A 4 -19.28 25.61 -24.14
C SER A 4 -20.02 26.21 -25.35
N SER A 5 -19.58 25.96 -26.59
CA SER A 5 -20.26 26.49 -27.77
C SER A 5 -21.55 25.74 -28.13
N LEU A 6 -21.71 24.50 -27.63
CA LEU A 6 -22.86 23.64 -27.93
C LEU A 6 -24.15 24.08 -27.22
N PHE A 7 -24.01 24.80 -26.10
CA PHE A 7 -25.13 25.26 -25.27
C PHE A 7 -25.41 26.76 -25.41
N ARG A 8 -24.82 27.44 -26.42
CA ARG A 8 -24.94 28.90 -26.62
C ARG A 8 -26.37 29.44 -26.77
N GLY A 9 -27.35 28.59 -27.08
CA GLY A 9 -28.77 28.95 -27.15
C GLY A 9 -29.46 29.09 -25.78
N LEU A 10 -28.82 28.66 -24.70
CA LEU A 10 -29.34 28.77 -23.33
C LEU A 10 -28.59 29.91 -22.62
N SER A 11 -29.14 31.13 -22.65
CA SER A 11 -28.60 32.23 -21.85
C SER A 11 -28.53 31.81 -20.37
N ASN A 12 -27.33 31.81 -19.79
CA ASN A 12 -26.99 31.41 -18.41
C ASN A 12 -26.71 29.91 -18.14
N PHE A 13 -26.65 29.02 -19.13
CA PHE A 13 -26.28 27.62 -18.88
C PHE A 13 -24.76 27.45 -18.70
N GLN A 14 -24.33 27.20 -17.47
CA GLN A 14 -22.97 26.73 -17.17
C GLN A 14 -22.97 25.21 -17.05
N LEU A 15 -22.09 24.55 -17.80
CA LEU A 15 -21.95 23.11 -17.73
C LEU A 15 -21.38 22.72 -16.35
N PRO A 16 -22.04 21.82 -15.59
CA PRO A 16 -21.60 21.43 -14.25
C PRO A 16 -20.36 20.53 -14.24
N TYR A 17 -19.74 20.29 -15.39
CA TYR A 17 -18.58 19.43 -15.56
C TYR A 17 -17.50 20.14 -16.41
N SER A 18 -16.24 19.87 -16.10
CA SER A 18 -15.10 20.18 -16.97
C SER A 18 -14.82 18.94 -17.82
N ILE A 19 -15.05 19.01 -19.13
CA ILE A 19 -14.91 17.86 -20.04
C ILE A 19 -13.63 18.01 -20.85
N GLU A 20 -12.87 16.92 -20.98
CA GLU A 20 -11.70 16.87 -21.86
C GLU A 20 -12.08 17.01 -23.34
N ASN A 21 -11.12 17.45 -24.16
CA ASN A 21 -11.39 17.77 -25.56
C ASN A 21 -11.53 16.53 -26.46
N GLU A 22 -10.86 15.44 -26.11
CA GLU A 22 -10.80 14.23 -26.92
C GLU A 22 -11.50 13.06 -26.22
N PRO A 23 -12.30 12.26 -26.95
CA PRO A 23 -12.90 11.08 -26.36
C PRO A 23 -11.86 9.97 -26.23
N TYR A 24 -11.75 9.36 -25.04
CA TYR A 24 -10.86 8.23 -24.80
C TYR A 24 -11.43 6.90 -25.34
N HIS A 25 -12.75 6.83 -25.55
CA HIS A 25 -13.40 5.65 -26.13
C HIS A 25 -14.63 6.00 -26.98
N LYS A 26 -15.03 5.07 -27.87
CA LYS A 26 -16.22 5.20 -28.71
C LYS A 26 -16.95 3.85 -28.85
N THR A 27 -18.26 3.87 -28.64
CA THR A 27 -19.17 2.77 -28.92
C THR A 27 -19.94 3.01 -30.23
N ALA A 28 -20.97 2.19 -30.50
CA ALA A 28 -21.79 2.34 -31.70
C ALA A 28 -22.63 3.62 -31.72
N GLN A 29 -23.01 4.14 -30.55
CA GLN A 29 -23.85 5.35 -30.43
C GLN A 29 -23.21 6.46 -29.59
N TRP A 30 -22.16 6.15 -28.82
CA TRP A 30 -21.61 7.07 -27.81
C TRP A 30 -20.10 7.31 -27.98
N GLN A 31 -19.68 8.54 -27.70
CA GLN A 31 -18.30 8.94 -27.44
C GLN A 31 -18.16 9.18 -25.93
N LEU A 32 -17.09 8.65 -25.34
CA LEU A 32 -16.82 8.75 -23.91
C LEU A 32 -15.69 9.74 -23.68
N PHE A 33 -15.91 10.70 -22.81
CA PHE A 33 -14.95 11.73 -22.43
C PHE A 33 -14.67 11.66 -20.93
N GLU A 34 -13.41 11.88 -20.56
CA GLU A 34 -13.06 12.10 -19.16
C GLU A 34 -13.51 13.49 -18.74
N ALA A 35 -13.99 13.61 -17.50
CA ALA A 35 -14.45 14.87 -16.97
C ALA A 35 -14.31 14.96 -15.45
N ARG A 36 -14.31 16.20 -14.95
CA ARG A 36 -14.29 16.53 -13.52
C ARG A 36 -15.54 17.32 -13.14
N SER A 37 -16.19 16.94 -12.04
CA SER A 37 -17.37 17.65 -11.56
C SER A 37 -17.01 19.02 -10.97
N LYS A 38 -17.82 20.03 -11.29
CA LYS A 38 -17.75 21.39 -10.73
C LYS A 38 -18.82 21.64 -9.68
N LYS A 39 -19.66 20.64 -9.40
CA LYS A 39 -20.73 20.76 -8.41
C LYS A 39 -20.13 20.79 -7.00
N PRO A 40 -20.63 21.61 -6.07
CA PRO A 40 -20.08 21.69 -4.72
C PRO A 40 -20.04 20.33 -4.00
N GLU A 41 -21.08 19.51 -4.11
CA GLU A 41 -21.14 18.21 -3.42
C GLU A 41 -20.20 17.13 -3.99
N THR A 42 -19.71 17.29 -5.21
CA THR A 42 -18.87 16.30 -5.90
C THR A 42 -17.66 16.96 -6.54
N LEU A 43 -17.18 18.07 -5.96
CA LEU A 43 -16.14 18.89 -6.56
C LEU A 43 -14.90 18.05 -6.90
N ASP A 44 -14.44 18.18 -8.14
CA ASP A 44 -13.30 17.45 -8.71
C ASP A 44 -13.43 15.92 -8.78
N LYS A 45 -14.63 15.38 -8.51
CA LYS A 45 -14.92 13.96 -8.72
C LYS A 45 -14.70 13.59 -10.18
N HIS A 46 -13.98 12.50 -10.41
CA HIS A 46 -13.75 11.94 -11.73
C HIS A 46 -15.02 11.26 -12.25
N VAL A 47 -15.43 11.60 -13.48
CA VAL A 47 -16.67 11.10 -14.09
C VAL A 47 -16.46 10.84 -15.57
N THR A 48 -17.29 9.95 -16.13
CA THR A 48 -17.35 9.72 -17.58
C THR A 48 -18.56 10.44 -18.16
N VAL A 49 -18.35 11.18 -19.25
CA VAL A 49 -19.42 11.81 -20.03
C VAL A 49 -19.63 11.07 -21.33
N PHE A 50 -20.82 10.54 -21.51
CA PHE A 50 -21.30 9.91 -22.74
C PHE A 50 -22.02 10.95 -23.60
N ARG A 51 -21.48 11.19 -24.79
CA ARG A 51 -22.05 12.08 -25.80
C ARG A 51 -22.42 11.28 -27.05
N PRO A 52 -23.57 11.51 -27.70
CA PRO A 52 -23.91 10.81 -28.94
C PRO A 52 -22.85 11.04 -30.02
N ILE A 53 -22.54 9.99 -30.80
CA ILE A 53 -21.68 10.14 -32.00
C ILE A 53 -22.42 10.93 -33.09
N GLU A 54 -21.65 11.53 -33.99
CA GLU A 54 -22.20 12.11 -35.21
C GLU A 54 -22.89 11.02 -36.05
N GLY A 55 -24.15 11.24 -36.42
CA GLY A 55 -24.96 10.27 -37.15
C GLY A 55 -25.62 9.18 -36.29
N ALA A 56 -25.58 9.28 -34.96
CA ALA A 56 -26.30 8.38 -34.06
C ALA A 56 -27.82 8.30 -34.39
N ASP A 57 -28.42 7.13 -34.27
CA ASP A 57 -29.86 6.97 -34.47
C ASP A 57 -30.58 7.50 -33.23
N ARG A 58 -31.29 8.60 -33.46
CA ARG A 58 -32.01 9.37 -32.46
C ARG A 58 -32.91 8.52 -31.55
N ARG A 59 -33.56 7.49 -32.10
CA ARG A 59 -34.48 6.64 -31.33
C ARG A 59 -33.75 5.85 -30.24
N PHE A 60 -32.58 5.30 -30.56
CA PHE A 60 -31.76 4.55 -29.62
C PHE A 60 -31.17 5.45 -28.53
N ILE A 61 -30.71 6.66 -28.90
CA ILE A 61 -30.23 7.65 -27.93
C ILE A 61 -31.33 8.03 -26.94
N PHE A 62 -32.56 8.30 -27.41
CA PHE A 62 -33.67 8.65 -26.52
C PHE A 62 -34.11 7.49 -25.63
N ASN A 63 -34.10 6.26 -26.13
CA ASN A 63 -34.41 5.10 -25.30
C ASN A 63 -33.37 4.93 -24.19
N ASP A 64 -32.08 5.01 -24.53
CA ASP A 64 -30.99 4.89 -23.56
C ASP A 64 -31.04 6.03 -22.51
N LEU A 65 -31.37 7.27 -22.92
CA LEU A 65 -31.62 8.38 -21.99
C LEU A 65 -32.77 8.11 -21.03
N ARG A 66 -33.86 7.49 -21.49
CA ARG A 66 -34.99 7.11 -20.64
C ARG A 66 -34.58 6.01 -19.66
N CYS A 67 -33.84 5.00 -20.13
CA CYS A 67 -33.28 3.95 -19.28
C CYS A 67 -32.33 4.54 -18.23
N ALA A 68 -31.40 5.39 -18.64
CA ALA A 68 -30.46 6.10 -17.77
C ALA A 68 -31.14 7.02 -16.74
N LYS A 69 -32.39 7.45 -16.94
CA LYS A 69 -33.16 8.21 -15.94
C LYS A 69 -33.97 7.35 -14.99
N ARG A 70 -34.42 6.17 -15.42
CA ARG A 70 -35.44 5.37 -14.70
C ARG A 70 -34.92 4.07 -14.10
N ILE A 71 -33.90 3.48 -14.72
CA ILE A 71 -33.38 2.16 -14.34
C ILE A 71 -32.17 2.38 -13.41
N ARG A 72 -32.26 1.83 -12.20
CA ARG A 72 -31.22 1.88 -11.17
C ARG A 72 -31.08 0.49 -10.57
N PHE A 73 -30.24 -0.35 -11.18
CA PHE A 73 -29.91 -1.68 -10.69
C PHE A 73 -28.41 -1.80 -10.42
N PRO A 74 -28.00 -2.57 -9.40
CA PRO A 74 -26.61 -2.98 -9.22
C PRO A 74 -26.06 -3.64 -10.49
N GLY A 75 -24.82 -3.30 -10.85
CA GLY A 75 -24.17 -3.79 -12.07
C GLY A 75 -24.44 -2.97 -13.33
N LEU A 76 -25.26 -1.91 -13.26
CA LEU A 76 -25.27 -0.84 -14.26
C LEU A 76 -24.33 0.29 -13.83
N CYS A 77 -23.77 1.03 -14.78
CA CYS A 77 -23.00 2.23 -14.48
C CYS A 77 -23.86 3.22 -13.68
N ASN A 78 -23.31 3.75 -12.58
CA ASN A 78 -24.04 4.68 -11.73
C ASN A 78 -24.23 6.03 -12.44
N VAL A 79 -25.45 6.29 -12.94
CA VAL A 79 -25.79 7.54 -13.63
C VAL A 79 -25.99 8.66 -12.62
N LEU A 80 -25.07 9.63 -12.65
CA LEU A 80 -25.03 10.79 -11.79
C LEU A 80 -25.89 11.95 -12.31
N ASP A 81 -25.95 12.12 -13.64
CA ASP A 81 -26.66 13.24 -14.26
C ASP A 81 -27.04 12.95 -15.71
N VAL A 82 -28.09 13.61 -16.20
CA VAL A 82 -28.53 13.52 -17.59
C VAL A 82 -28.90 14.90 -18.12
N ILE A 83 -28.01 15.49 -18.92
CA ILE A 83 -28.13 16.84 -19.45
C ILE A 83 -28.83 16.79 -20.80
N ASN A 84 -29.88 17.59 -20.98
CA ASN A 84 -30.75 17.52 -22.16
C ASN A 84 -30.85 18.83 -22.97
N GLY A 85 -29.91 19.76 -22.82
CA GLY A 85 -29.80 20.94 -23.68
C GLY A 85 -30.99 21.91 -23.70
N GLY A 86 -31.97 21.81 -22.79
CA GLY A 86 -33.16 22.65 -22.73
C GLY A 86 -33.58 23.03 -21.31
N ASN A 87 -34.24 24.18 -21.16
CA ASN A 87 -34.73 24.72 -19.88
C ASN A 87 -36.09 24.11 -19.42
N GLY A 88 -36.56 23.04 -20.08
CA GLY A 88 -37.89 22.44 -19.86
C GLY A 88 -37.84 21.01 -19.32
N THR A 89 -38.88 20.61 -18.60
CA THR A 89 -39.05 19.25 -18.04
C THR A 89 -39.45 18.19 -19.08
N THR A 90 -39.84 18.61 -20.29
CA THR A 90 -40.21 17.74 -21.41
C THR A 90 -39.34 18.05 -22.62
N ILE A 91 -38.67 17.02 -23.15
CA ILE A 91 -37.79 17.11 -24.31
C ILE A 91 -38.64 16.77 -25.53
N ASP A 92 -38.75 17.68 -26.50
CA ASP A 92 -39.27 17.31 -27.81
C ASP A 92 -38.19 16.48 -28.53
N GLU A 93 -38.43 15.17 -28.53
CA GLU A 93 -37.55 14.19 -29.12
C GLU A 93 -37.35 14.39 -30.61
N ASN A 94 -38.06 15.27 -31.31
CA ASN A 94 -37.85 15.53 -32.75
C ASN A 94 -37.01 16.77 -33.06
N THR A 95 -36.88 17.72 -32.13
CA THR A 95 -36.27 19.03 -32.40
C THR A 95 -34.97 19.31 -31.67
N VAL A 96 -34.71 18.69 -30.50
CA VAL A 96 -33.46 18.93 -29.76
C VAL A 96 -32.22 18.42 -30.52
N SER A 97 -31.09 19.11 -30.42
CA SER A 97 -29.84 18.64 -31.03
C SER A 97 -29.23 17.49 -30.22
N LEU A 98 -28.85 16.38 -30.87
CA LEU A 98 -28.19 15.25 -30.21
C LEU A 98 -26.87 15.65 -29.54
N ASP A 99 -26.14 16.63 -30.09
CA ASP A 99 -24.89 17.14 -29.53
C ASP A 99 -25.04 17.81 -28.16
N SER A 100 -26.27 18.16 -27.78
CA SER A 100 -26.59 18.78 -26.49
C SER A 100 -27.06 17.78 -25.43
N LEU A 101 -27.14 16.49 -25.78
CA LEU A 101 -27.54 15.41 -24.88
C LEU A 101 -26.29 14.76 -24.29
N LEU A 102 -26.22 14.67 -22.96
CA LEU A 102 -25.11 14.03 -22.25
C LEU A 102 -25.64 13.14 -21.14
N ILE A 103 -25.07 11.94 -21.01
CA ILE A 103 -25.24 11.10 -19.82
C ILE A 103 -23.93 11.14 -19.05
N VAL A 104 -23.99 11.41 -17.75
CA VAL A 104 -22.83 11.47 -16.87
C VAL A 104 -22.93 10.34 -15.86
N THR A 105 -21.90 9.52 -15.77
CA THR A 105 -21.80 8.41 -14.83
C THR A 105 -20.62 8.59 -13.89
N GLU A 106 -20.45 7.70 -12.92
CA GLU A 106 -19.13 7.45 -12.33
C GLU A 106 -18.08 7.21 -13.42
N TYR A 107 -16.79 7.41 -13.09
CA TYR A 107 -15.74 7.12 -14.05
C TYR A 107 -15.72 5.62 -14.38
N VAL A 108 -15.72 5.31 -15.67
CA VAL A 108 -15.72 3.93 -16.16
C VAL A 108 -14.71 3.74 -17.28
N GLN A 109 -14.03 2.60 -17.28
CA GLN A 109 -13.05 2.24 -18.31
C GLN A 109 -13.57 1.07 -19.15
N PRO A 110 -13.50 1.13 -20.49
CA PRO A 110 -13.93 0.00 -21.32
C PRO A 110 -13.05 -1.22 -21.06
N VAL A 111 -13.66 -2.40 -21.11
CA VAL A 111 -12.89 -3.65 -21.04
C VAL A 111 -12.10 -3.83 -22.35
N ASP A 112 -10.80 -3.51 -22.32
CA ASP A 112 -9.90 -3.52 -23.49
C ASP A 112 -8.84 -4.64 -23.44
N SER A 113 -8.35 -4.98 -24.64
CA SER A 113 -7.37 -5.99 -25.05
C SER A 113 -5.98 -5.94 -24.41
N LYS A 114 -5.69 -4.92 -23.59
CA LYS A 114 -4.34 -4.70 -23.03
C LYS A 114 -4.15 -5.32 -21.65
N LEU A 115 -5.23 -5.76 -21.00
CA LEU A 115 -5.20 -6.30 -19.64
C LEU A 115 -5.16 -7.83 -19.68
N THR A 116 -4.24 -8.42 -18.93
CA THR A 116 -4.21 -9.87 -18.72
C THR A 116 -4.75 -10.14 -17.33
N LEU A 117 -6.00 -10.60 -17.24
CA LEU A 117 -6.62 -10.87 -15.95
C LEU A 117 -6.23 -12.25 -15.40
N SER A 118 -6.17 -12.35 -14.07
CA SER A 118 -6.07 -13.63 -13.39
C SER A 118 -7.36 -14.45 -13.55
N PRO A 119 -7.30 -15.78 -13.41
CA PRO A 119 -8.51 -16.61 -13.45
C PRO A 119 -9.56 -16.21 -12.40
N GLU A 120 -9.10 -15.76 -11.22
CA GLU A 120 -9.94 -15.23 -10.15
C GLU A 120 -10.68 -13.97 -10.62
N ALA A 121 -9.97 -13.01 -11.20
CA ALA A 121 -10.54 -11.77 -11.72
C ALA A 121 -11.53 -12.02 -12.87
N ILE A 122 -11.26 -13.01 -13.72
CA ILE A 122 -12.21 -13.48 -14.74
C ILE A 122 -13.49 -14.02 -14.10
N CYS A 123 -13.38 -14.88 -13.07
CA CYS A 123 -14.54 -15.44 -12.39
C CYS A 123 -15.37 -14.35 -11.68
N MET A 124 -14.72 -13.36 -11.05
CA MET A 124 -15.39 -12.21 -10.43
C MET A 124 -16.14 -11.36 -11.47
N GLY A 125 -15.52 -11.08 -12.62
CA GLY A 125 -16.16 -10.33 -13.70
C GLY A 125 -17.35 -11.06 -14.34
N ILE A 126 -17.24 -12.38 -14.53
CA ILE A 126 -18.38 -13.20 -14.99
C ILE A 126 -19.50 -13.21 -13.96
N TRP A 127 -19.16 -13.28 -12.67
CA TRP A 127 -20.14 -13.19 -11.59
C TRP A 127 -20.88 -11.85 -11.66
N ASP A 128 -20.16 -10.73 -11.81
CA ASP A 128 -20.74 -9.39 -11.91
C ASP A 128 -21.75 -9.29 -13.07
N LEU A 129 -21.36 -9.74 -14.26
CA LEU A 129 -22.23 -9.72 -15.43
C LEU A 129 -23.46 -10.61 -15.26
N CYS A 130 -23.30 -11.83 -14.76
CA CYS A 130 -24.43 -12.73 -14.53
C CYS A 130 -25.41 -12.14 -13.52
N GLN A 131 -24.92 -11.48 -12.47
CA GLN A 131 -25.77 -10.83 -11.47
C GLN A 131 -26.50 -9.62 -12.07
N ALA A 132 -25.80 -8.76 -12.81
CA ALA A 132 -26.39 -7.60 -13.46
C ALA A 132 -27.50 -8.00 -14.46
N VAL A 133 -27.20 -8.96 -15.33
CA VAL A 133 -28.17 -9.46 -16.33
C VAL A 133 -29.33 -10.20 -15.67
N GLY A 134 -29.08 -11.03 -14.65
CA GLY A 134 -30.15 -11.74 -13.95
C GLY A 134 -31.15 -10.82 -13.25
N LEU A 135 -30.70 -9.67 -12.75
CA LEU A 135 -31.60 -8.64 -12.20
C LEU A 135 -32.45 -7.98 -13.29
N LEU A 136 -31.87 -7.70 -14.45
CA LEU A 136 -32.57 -7.07 -15.58
C LEU A 136 -33.57 -8.01 -16.25
N GLU A 137 -33.19 -9.27 -16.50
CA GLU A 137 -34.00 -10.31 -17.15
C GLU A 137 -35.35 -10.52 -16.46
N SER A 138 -35.43 -10.24 -15.14
CA SER A 138 -36.67 -10.34 -14.38
C SER A 138 -37.79 -9.41 -14.85
N LYS A 139 -37.46 -8.32 -15.56
CA LYS A 139 -38.42 -7.27 -15.95
C LYS A 139 -38.22 -6.71 -17.36
N PHE A 140 -37.01 -6.80 -17.89
CA PHE A 140 -36.60 -6.14 -19.13
C PHE A 140 -36.03 -7.14 -20.12
N LEU A 141 -36.21 -6.84 -21.41
CA LEU A 141 -35.37 -7.37 -22.47
C LEU A 141 -34.30 -6.32 -22.78
N ILE A 142 -33.02 -6.69 -22.76
CA ILE A 142 -31.88 -5.80 -23.01
C ILE A 142 -31.73 -5.58 -24.53
N GLY A 143 -31.78 -6.65 -25.31
CA GLY A 143 -31.81 -6.62 -26.77
C GLY A 143 -30.44 -6.42 -27.43
N ASN A 144 -29.52 -5.66 -26.83
CA ASN A 144 -28.26 -5.27 -27.46
C ASN A 144 -27.00 -5.55 -26.62
N LEU A 145 -27.09 -6.48 -25.67
CA LEU A 145 -25.96 -6.85 -24.82
C LEU A 145 -24.74 -7.27 -25.67
N SER A 146 -23.62 -6.59 -25.48
CA SER A 146 -22.38 -6.86 -26.23
C SER A 146 -21.15 -6.58 -25.38
N HIS A 147 -19.98 -7.02 -25.83
CA HIS A 147 -18.71 -6.69 -25.18
C HIS A 147 -18.39 -5.17 -25.15
N ARG A 148 -19.07 -4.35 -25.96
CA ARG A 148 -18.92 -2.89 -25.96
C ARG A 148 -19.75 -2.20 -24.88
N SER A 149 -20.67 -2.94 -24.27
CA SER A 149 -21.54 -2.48 -23.19
C SER A 149 -20.91 -2.71 -21.81
N VAL A 150 -19.74 -3.35 -21.74
CA VAL A 150 -19.09 -3.74 -20.47
C VAL A 150 -17.91 -2.82 -20.16
N PHE A 151 -17.89 -2.30 -18.93
CA PHE A 151 -16.88 -1.40 -18.41
C PHE A 151 -16.41 -1.83 -17.02
N TYR A 152 -15.24 -1.37 -16.60
CA TYR A 152 -14.79 -1.36 -15.21
C TYR A 152 -15.21 -0.06 -14.54
N ASN A 153 -15.81 -0.11 -13.36
CA ASN A 153 -15.97 1.09 -12.52
C ASN A 153 -14.70 1.39 -11.71
N GLU A 154 -14.72 2.46 -10.90
CA GLU A 154 -13.57 2.85 -10.07
C GLU A 154 -13.16 1.74 -9.08
N SER A 155 -14.09 0.90 -8.64
CA SER A 155 -13.84 -0.24 -7.74
C SER A 155 -13.41 -1.51 -8.47
N GLY A 156 -13.25 -1.47 -9.80
CA GLY A 156 -12.86 -2.61 -10.63
C GLY A 156 -13.95 -3.65 -10.88
N GLU A 157 -15.21 -3.33 -10.60
CA GLU A 157 -16.35 -4.19 -10.90
C GLU A 157 -16.74 -4.11 -12.37
N TRP A 158 -17.26 -5.20 -12.94
CA TRP A 158 -17.77 -5.16 -14.31
C TRP A 158 -19.19 -4.63 -14.31
N VAL A 159 -19.37 -3.48 -14.96
CA VAL A 159 -20.65 -2.76 -15.03
C VAL A 159 -21.11 -2.61 -16.48
N LEU A 160 -22.42 -2.50 -16.65
CA LEU A 160 -23.07 -2.37 -17.96
C LEU A 160 -23.51 -0.93 -18.25
N PHE A 161 -23.33 -0.52 -19.50
CA PHE A 161 -23.88 0.71 -20.08
C PHE A 161 -24.28 0.48 -21.54
N GLY A 162 -25.17 1.33 -22.07
CA GLY A 162 -25.69 1.20 -23.42
C GLY A 162 -26.84 0.21 -23.45
N LEU A 163 -28.00 0.68 -22.98
CA LEU A 163 -29.26 -0.04 -22.97
C LEU A 163 -30.17 0.47 -24.11
N GLU A 164 -29.59 0.73 -25.28
CA GLU A 164 -30.27 1.34 -26.44
C GLU A 164 -31.51 0.59 -26.89
N CYS A 165 -31.51 -0.74 -26.79
CA CYS A 165 -32.64 -1.59 -27.14
C CYS A 165 -33.48 -2.04 -25.93
N CYS A 166 -33.15 -1.59 -24.72
CA CYS A 166 -33.80 -2.11 -23.52
C CYS A 166 -35.27 -1.68 -23.44
N MET A 167 -36.15 -2.64 -23.16
CA MET A 167 -37.60 -2.43 -23.08
C MET A 167 -38.20 -3.33 -21.99
N LEU A 168 -39.34 -2.93 -21.42
CA LEU A 168 -40.11 -3.83 -20.55
C LEU A 168 -40.52 -5.08 -21.32
N ALA A 169 -40.36 -6.25 -20.70
CA ALA A 169 -40.68 -7.52 -21.36
C ALA A 169 -42.15 -7.60 -21.80
N GLU A 170 -43.07 -7.02 -21.01
CA GLU A 170 -44.50 -6.94 -21.35
C GLU A 170 -44.75 -6.11 -22.62
N ASP A 171 -44.11 -4.95 -22.74
CA ASP A 171 -44.25 -4.05 -23.89
C ASP A 171 -43.65 -4.68 -25.15
N ALA A 172 -42.47 -5.29 -25.03
CA ALA A 172 -41.81 -5.98 -26.12
C ALA A 172 -42.65 -7.17 -26.64
N ASN A 173 -43.31 -7.90 -25.74
CA ASN A 173 -44.22 -8.98 -26.13
C ASN A 173 -45.46 -8.48 -26.88
N GLN A 174 -46.00 -7.32 -26.50
CA GLN A 174 -47.13 -6.69 -27.21
C GLN A 174 -46.74 -6.21 -28.62
N GLN A 175 -45.49 -5.79 -28.82
CA GLN A 175 -44.96 -5.25 -30.07
C GLN A 175 -43.80 -6.07 -30.63
N THR A 176 -43.93 -7.40 -30.57
CA THR A 176 -42.86 -8.37 -30.86
C THR A 176 -42.14 -8.11 -32.19
N ASP A 177 -42.87 -8.02 -33.30
CA ASP A 177 -42.25 -7.87 -34.63
C ASP A 177 -41.49 -6.54 -34.79
N GLN A 178 -42.02 -5.47 -34.21
CA GLN A 178 -41.38 -4.16 -34.24
C GLN A 178 -40.11 -4.15 -33.38
N TYR A 179 -40.19 -4.72 -32.17
CA TYR A 179 -39.05 -4.83 -31.28
C TYR A 179 -37.91 -5.65 -31.92
N ILE A 180 -38.24 -6.80 -32.52
CA ILE A 180 -37.26 -7.65 -33.23
C ILE A 180 -36.60 -6.84 -34.36
N PHE A 181 -37.38 -6.14 -35.18
CA PHE A 181 -36.83 -5.33 -36.27
C PHE A 181 -35.86 -4.26 -35.77
N GLU A 182 -36.16 -3.61 -34.64
CA GLU A 182 -35.30 -2.58 -34.05
C GLU A 182 -34.00 -3.16 -33.49
N VAL A 183 -34.07 -4.31 -32.80
CA VAL A 183 -32.89 -5.04 -32.31
C VAL A 183 -32.01 -5.52 -33.46
N GLU A 184 -32.59 -6.13 -34.49
CA GLU A 184 -31.82 -6.59 -35.67
C GLU A 184 -31.17 -5.43 -36.42
N ARG A 185 -31.86 -4.29 -36.50
CA ARG A 185 -31.33 -3.05 -37.09
C ARG A 185 -30.18 -2.47 -36.28
N PHE A 186 -30.27 -2.47 -34.95
CA PHE A 186 -29.21 -1.94 -34.09
C PHE A 186 -27.97 -2.84 -34.11
N THR A 187 -28.18 -4.13 -33.87
CA THR A 187 -27.10 -5.11 -33.72
C THR A 187 -26.48 -5.51 -35.06
N GLY A 188 -27.20 -5.30 -36.17
CA GLY A 188 -26.83 -5.79 -37.50
C GLY A 188 -26.92 -7.31 -37.62
N ASN A 189 -27.41 -8.01 -36.60
CA ASN A 189 -27.50 -9.45 -36.53
C ASN A 189 -28.97 -9.88 -36.56
N ARG A 190 -29.26 -10.95 -37.31
CA ARG A 190 -30.59 -11.57 -37.24
C ARG A 190 -30.78 -12.28 -35.92
N LEU A 191 -31.96 -12.10 -35.33
CA LEU A 191 -32.32 -12.74 -34.08
C LEU A 191 -32.40 -14.25 -34.30
N LYS A 192 -31.71 -15.01 -33.46
CA LYS A 192 -31.73 -16.48 -33.45
C LYS A 192 -32.44 -16.94 -32.19
N GLY A 193 -33.44 -17.80 -32.33
CA GLY A 193 -34.20 -18.33 -31.19
C GLY A 193 -35.41 -17.46 -30.82
N THR A 194 -35.87 -17.62 -29.57
CA THR A 194 -36.98 -16.83 -29.00
C THR A 194 -36.46 -15.56 -28.35
N LEU A 195 -37.29 -14.52 -28.24
CA LEU A 195 -36.94 -13.27 -27.56
C LEU A 195 -36.44 -13.49 -26.13
N GLU A 196 -37.09 -14.39 -25.39
CA GLU A 196 -36.70 -14.78 -24.02
C GLU A 196 -35.27 -15.33 -23.92
N LYS A 197 -34.76 -15.95 -24.99
CA LYS A 197 -33.42 -16.56 -25.02
C LYS A 197 -32.36 -15.62 -25.57
N TRP A 198 -32.78 -14.54 -26.22
CA TRP A 198 -31.89 -13.68 -26.98
C TRP A 198 -30.82 -13.03 -26.11
N ASP A 199 -31.22 -12.43 -24.98
CA ASP A 199 -30.28 -11.77 -24.07
C ASP A 199 -29.28 -12.77 -23.47
N MET A 200 -29.74 -13.99 -23.19
CA MET A 200 -28.90 -15.06 -22.67
C MET A 200 -27.91 -15.61 -23.72
N MET A 201 -28.29 -15.63 -25.00
CA MET A 201 -27.36 -15.89 -26.10
C MET A 201 -26.34 -14.75 -26.23
N CYS A 202 -26.80 -13.50 -26.13
CA CYS A 202 -25.95 -12.32 -26.17
C CYS A 202 -24.98 -12.26 -25.00
N LEU A 203 -25.36 -12.72 -23.80
CA LEU A 203 -24.46 -12.85 -22.66
C LEU A 203 -23.33 -13.85 -22.98
N GLY A 204 -23.69 -15.03 -23.48
CA GLY A 204 -22.70 -16.02 -23.90
C GLY A 204 -21.75 -15.47 -24.98
N GLN A 205 -22.29 -14.76 -25.97
CA GLN A 205 -21.47 -14.14 -27.03
C GLN A 205 -20.59 -13.00 -26.50
N THR A 206 -21.11 -12.19 -25.58
CA THR A 206 -20.37 -11.12 -24.91
C THR A 206 -19.14 -11.67 -24.19
N LEU A 207 -19.30 -12.78 -23.46
CA LEU A 207 -18.17 -13.45 -22.81
C LEU A 207 -17.19 -14.05 -23.82
N MET A 208 -17.67 -14.62 -24.94
CA MET A 208 -16.80 -15.13 -26.01
C MET A 208 -15.96 -14.02 -26.67
N ASP A 209 -16.47 -12.80 -26.73
CA ASP A 209 -15.78 -11.65 -27.34
C ASP A 209 -14.85 -10.93 -26.36
N LEU A 210 -15.24 -10.88 -25.07
CA LEU A 210 -14.56 -10.11 -24.03
C LEU A 210 -13.37 -10.86 -23.43
N LEU A 211 -13.55 -12.13 -23.07
CA LEU A 211 -12.51 -12.90 -22.37
C LEU A 211 -11.21 -13.09 -23.18
N PRO A 212 -11.22 -13.26 -24.53
CA PRO A 212 -9.99 -13.27 -25.31
C PRO A 212 -9.16 -11.99 -25.20
N LYS A 213 -9.81 -10.86 -24.91
CA LYS A 213 -9.17 -9.55 -24.70
C LYS A 213 -8.63 -9.39 -23.28
N SER A 214 -9.04 -10.25 -22.34
CA SER A 214 -8.81 -10.09 -20.91
C SER A 214 -7.97 -11.22 -20.29
N GLY A 215 -7.06 -11.84 -21.06
CA GLY A 215 -6.23 -12.97 -20.60
C GLY A 215 -6.61 -14.35 -21.15
N GLY A 216 -7.68 -14.44 -21.94
CA GLY A 216 -8.11 -15.67 -22.62
C GLY A 216 -9.25 -16.40 -21.93
N ILE A 217 -9.98 -17.23 -22.67
CA ILE A 217 -11.08 -18.04 -22.12
C ILE A 217 -10.49 -19.32 -21.49
N PRO A 218 -10.70 -19.56 -20.18
CA PRO A 218 -10.32 -20.83 -19.55
C PRO A 218 -10.93 -22.04 -20.27
N LYS A 219 -10.16 -23.11 -20.41
CA LYS A 219 -10.51 -24.26 -21.26
C LYS A 219 -11.81 -24.96 -20.82
N ASP A 220 -12.10 -24.99 -19.53
CA ASP A 220 -13.28 -25.59 -18.93
C ASP A 220 -14.51 -24.68 -18.96
N LEU A 221 -14.34 -23.36 -18.97
CA LEU A 221 -15.43 -22.40 -19.15
C LEU A 221 -15.89 -22.32 -20.61
N LYS A 222 -14.94 -22.39 -21.57
CA LYS A 222 -15.21 -22.25 -23.01
C LYS A 222 -16.40 -23.06 -23.53
N PRO A 223 -16.53 -24.39 -23.28
CA PRO A 223 -17.66 -25.16 -23.81
C PRO A 223 -19.01 -24.72 -23.25
N LEU A 224 -19.07 -24.30 -21.98
CA LEU A 224 -20.31 -23.82 -21.35
C LEU A 224 -20.71 -22.45 -21.92
N ILE A 225 -19.75 -21.54 -22.05
CA ILE A 225 -19.99 -20.21 -22.62
C ILE A 225 -20.42 -20.34 -24.10
N GLN A 226 -19.75 -21.20 -24.87
CA GLN A 226 -20.09 -21.44 -26.28
C GLN A 226 -21.47 -22.10 -26.44
N LYS A 227 -21.84 -23.03 -25.54
CA LYS A 227 -23.20 -23.59 -25.52
C LYS A 227 -24.22 -22.48 -25.23
N GLN A 228 -23.94 -21.63 -24.24
CA GLN A 228 -24.82 -20.53 -23.88
C GLN A 228 -25.01 -19.54 -25.03
N SER A 229 -23.94 -19.20 -25.75
CA SER A 229 -24.02 -18.28 -26.91
C SER A 229 -24.83 -18.82 -28.08
N THR A 230 -25.01 -20.13 -28.16
CA THR A 230 -25.76 -20.79 -29.25
C THR A 230 -27.18 -21.18 -28.86
N SER A 231 -27.43 -21.59 -27.60
CA SER A 231 -28.74 -22.07 -27.16
C SER A 231 -29.54 -21.09 -26.30
N GLY A 232 -28.86 -20.21 -25.54
CA GLY A 232 -29.51 -19.31 -24.56
C GLY A 232 -30.43 -20.03 -23.58
N SER A 233 -30.14 -21.31 -23.28
CA SER A 233 -31.12 -22.21 -22.66
C SER A 233 -31.22 -22.07 -21.14
N LEU A 234 -30.25 -21.42 -20.52
CA LEU A 234 -30.20 -21.20 -19.08
C LEU A 234 -30.39 -19.71 -18.83
N ASP A 235 -31.18 -19.36 -17.82
CA ASP A 235 -31.19 -18.01 -17.26
C ASP A 235 -29.82 -17.66 -16.64
N ALA A 236 -29.61 -16.38 -16.32
CA ALA A 236 -28.32 -15.92 -15.83
C ALA A 236 -27.88 -16.61 -14.52
N THR A 237 -28.81 -16.87 -13.60
CA THR A 237 -28.51 -17.51 -12.30
C THR A 237 -28.12 -18.98 -12.47
N THR A 238 -28.83 -19.73 -13.31
CA THR A 238 -28.59 -21.15 -13.58
C THR A 238 -27.34 -21.34 -14.44
N PHE A 239 -27.07 -20.40 -15.35
CA PHE A 239 -25.82 -20.34 -16.07
C PHE A 239 -24.64 -20.15 -15.12
N LEU A 240 -24.72 -19.19 -14.20
CA LEU A 240 -23.70 -18.96 -13.18
C LEU A 240 -23.45 -20.20 -12.30
N LYS A 241 -24.52 -20.86 -11.82
CA LYS A 241 -24.42 -22.14 -11.09
C LYS A 241 -23.73 -23.24 -11.89
N SER A 242 -23.93 -23.27 -13.22
CA SER A 242 -23.25 -24.22 -14.10
C SER A 242 -21.75 -23.94 -14.20
N LEU A 243 -21.36 -22.66 -14.29
CA LEU A 243 -19.96 -22.25 -14.29
C LEU A 243 -19.27 -22.52 -12.94
N GLN A 244 -19.98 -22.35 -11.83
CA GLN A 244 -19.50 -22.66 -10.47
C GLN A 244 -19.06 -24.12 -10.28
N ASN A 245 -19.55 -25.04 -11.11
CA ASN A 245 -19.18 -26.45 -11.06
C ASN A 245 -17.88 -26.79 -11.78
N THR A 246 -17.31 -25.85 -12.55
CA THR A 246 -16.06 -26.03 -13.29
C THR A 246 -14.84 -26.08 -12.38
N LYS A 247 -13.72 -26.57 -12.91
CA LYS A 247 -12.50 -26.76 -12.12
C LYS A 247 -11.94 -25.40 -11.72
N ILE A 248 -11.85 -24.47 -12.66
CA ILE A 248 -11.28 -23.14 -12.40
C ILE A 248 -12.10 -22.41 -11.35
N TRP A 249 -13.43 -22.46 -11.41
CA TRP A 249 -14.27 -21.80 -10.42
C TRP A 249 -14.09 -22.42 -9.04
N LYS A 250 -14.00 -23.75 -8.94
CA LYS A 250 -13.73 -24.44 -7.68
C LYS A 250 -12.37 -24.07 -7.09
N GLU A 251 -11.37 -23.83 -7.93
CA GLU A 251 -10.03 -23.41 -7.52
C GLU A 251 -9.97 -21.96 -7.04
N SER A 252 -10.82 -21.07 -7.58
CA SER A 252 -10.95 -19.66 -7.21
C SER A 252 -12.10 -19.40 -6.22
N LYS A 253 -12.81 -20.45 -5.78
CA LYS A 253 -14.06 -20.37 -5.01
C LYS A 253 -13.95 -19.46 -3.79
N THR A 254 -12.90 -19.63 -2.99
CA THR A 254 -12.71 -18.88 -1.75
C THR A 254 -12.59 -17.37 -2.01
N ILE A 255 -11.88 -16.96 -3.06
CA ILE A 255 -11.71 -15.55 -3.42
C ILE A 255 -13.03 -14.99 -3.96
N VAL A 256 -13.71 -15.72 -4.86
CA VAL A 256 -14.96 -15.26 -5.50
C VAL A 256 -16.13 -15.20 -4.50
N GLU A 257 -16.23 -16.12 -3.55
CA GLU A 257 -17.27 -16.07 -2.50
C GLU A 257 -17.03 -14.89 -1.55
N ASN A 258 -15.78 -14.64 -1.15
CA ASN A 258 -15.46 -13.48 -0.33
C ASN A 258 -15.66 -12.16 -1.09
N TYR A 259 -15.42 -12.13 -2.41
CA TYR A 259 -15.74 -10.97 -3.24
C TYR A 259 -17.22 -10.60 -3.19
N ALA A 260 -18.13 -11.57 -3.15
CA ALA A 260 -19.55 -11.29 -3.01
C ALA A 260 -19.87 -10.55 -1.68
N HIS A 261 -19.22 -10.95 -0.58
CA HIS A 261 -19.36 -10.26 0.71
C HIS A 261 -18.75 -8.85 0.68
N LEU A 262 -17.66 -8.63 -0.08
CA LEU A 262 -17.06 -7.30 -0.21
C LEU A 262 -18.02 -6.27 -0.80
N LYS A 263 -18.96 -6.69 -1.67
CA LYS A 263 -19.97 -5.79 -2.23
C LYS A 263 -20.96 -5.28 -1.18
N GLU A 264 -21.13 -6.02 -0.10
CA GLU A 264 -22.01 -5.67 1.02
C GLU A 264 -21.28 -4.86 2.10
N LEU A 265 -20.02 -4.46 1.91
CA LEU A 265 -19.27 -3.67 2.89
C LEU A 265 -19.97 -2.36 3.24
N HIS A 266 -20.62 -1.70 2.28
CA HIS A 266 -21.28 -0.42 2.50
C HIS A 266 -22.46 -0.49 3.48
N ILE A 267 -23.03 -1.68 3.73
CA ILE A 267 -24.09 -1.91 4.72
C ILE A 267 -23.57 -2.54 6.02
N ALA A 268 -22.32 -2.97 6.06
CA ALA A 268 -21.70 -3.63 7.19
C ALA A 268 -21.20 -2.61 8.25
N ASN A 269 -21.23 -3.01 9.52
CA ASN A 269 -20.58 -2.24 10.59
C ASN A 269 -19.05 -2.40 10.56
N ASP A 270 -18.30 -1.58 11.30
CA ASP A 270 -16.83 -1.59 11.25
C ASP A 270 -16.21 -2.96 11.60
N LYS A 271 -16.82 -3.71 12.52
CA LYS A 271 -16.36 -5.04 12.90
C LYS A 271 -16.61 -6.04 11.76
N GLU A 272 -17.79 -6.04 11.17
CA GLU A 272 -18.15 -6.90 10.04
C GLU A 272 -17.30 -6.60 8.79
N LYS A 273 -17.03 -5.32 8.53
CA LYS A 273 -16.10 -4.90 7.47
C LYS A 273 -14.71 -5.49 7.69
N MET A 274 -14.18 -5.33 8.89
CA MET A 274 -12.88 -5.87 9.28
C MET A 274 -12.83 -7.39 9.13
N GLU A 275 -13.83 -8.12 9.62
CA GLU A 275 -13.90 -9.59 9.49
C GLU A 275 -13.95 -10.04 8.02
N THR A 276 -14.76 -9.37 7.20
CA THR A 276 -14.88 -9.66 5.77
C THR A 276 -13.56 -9.42 5.03
N LEU A 277 -12.90 -8.30 5.31
CA LEU A 277 -11.62 -7.97 4.71
C LEU A 277 -10.54 -8.95 5.14
N ILE A 278 -10.48 -9.34 6.42
CA ILE A 278 -9.52 -10.35 6.90
C ILE A 278 -9.77 -11.69 6.21
N GLN A 279 -11.01 -12.14 6.09
CA GLN A 279 -11.33 -13.41 5.40
C GLN A 279 -10.92 -13.39 3.93
N PHE A 280 -11.22 -12.31 3.22
CA PHE A 280 -10.78 -12.11 1.84
C PHE A 280 -9.25 -12.14 1.71
N ASN A 281 -8.57 -11.44 2.60
CA ASN A 281 -7.12 -11.32 2.67
C ASN A 281 -6.42 -12.66 2.97
N ILE A 282 -6.98 -13.46 3.88
CA ILE A 282 -6.51 -14.83 4.13
C ILE A 282 -6.66 -15.70 2.88
N ALA A 283 -7.80 -15.60 2.19
CA ALA A 283 -8.02 -16.36 0.95
C ALA A 283 -7.02 -15.99 -0.15
N ILE A 284 -6.66 -14.71 -0.28
CA ILE A 284 -5.59 -14.26 -1.18
C ILE A 284 -4.25 -14.87 -0.76
N ARG A 285 -3.88 -14.79 0.51
CA ARG A 285 -2.59 -15.29 1.00
C ARG A 285 -2.46 -16.80 0.80
N ASP A 286 -3.49 -17.56 1.15
CA ASP A 286 -3.52 -19.00 0.94
C ASP A 286 -3.38 -19.35 -0.54
N HIS A 287 -3.99 -18.54 -1.42
CA HIS A 287 -3.83 -18.71 -2.86
C HIS A 287 -2.38 -18.43 -3.30
N ILE A 288 -1.77 -17.34 -2.81
CA ILE A 288 -0.38 -16.99 -3.11
C ILE A 288 0.57 -18.12 -2.69
N ILE A 289 0.50 -18.57 -1.44
CA ILE A 289 1.39 -19.59 -0.88
C ILE A 289 1.29 -20.92 -1.66
N ASN A 290 0.06 -21.32 -2.04
CA ASN A 290 -0.17 -22.65 -2.59
C ASN A 290 -0.08 -22.71 -4.12
N LYS A 291 -0.34 -21.60 -4.82
CA LYS A 291 -0.62 -21.64 -6.27
C LYS A 291 0.14 -20.62 -7.11
N VAL A 292 0.76 -19.60 -6.49
CA VAL A 292 1.34 -18.47 -7.23
C VAL A 292 2.86 -18.48 -7.12
N GLN A 293 3.54 -18.47 -8.28
CA GLN A 293 5.00 -18.37 -8.34
C GLN A 293 5.48 -16.92 -8.19
N ASP A 294 4.77 -15.96 -8.78
CA ASP A 294 5.04 -14.53 -8.69
C ASP A 294 3.81 -13.79 -8.17
N SER A 295 3.79 -13.52 -6.87
CA SER A 295 2.67 -12.87 -6.18
C SER A 295 2.43 -11.45 -6.67
N ARG A 296 3.49 -10.71 -7.02
CA ARG A 296 3.38 -9.32 -7.47
C ARG A 296 2.69 -9.24 -8.82
N GLN A 297 3.14 -10.06 -9.78
CA GLN A 297 2.51 -10.09 -11.09
C GLN A 297 1.06 -10.56 -11.02
N TRP A 298 0.76 -11.57 -10.19
CA TRP A 298 -0.61 -12.05 -10.02
C TRP A 298 -1.54 -10.99 -9.41
N LEU A 299 -1.08 -10.23 -8.41
CA LEU A 299 -1.85 -9.13 -7.82
C LEU A 299 -2.14 -8.00 -8.83
N GLN A 300 -1.18 -7.69 -9.70
CA GLN A 300 -1.37 -6.71 -10.78
C GLN A 300 -2.38 -7.15 -11.85
N ASN A 301 -2.70 -8.45 -11.92
CA ASN A 301 -3.64 -9.02 -12.88
C ASN A 301 -5.09 -9.05 -12.36
N PHE A 302 -5.39 -8.38 -11.25
CA PHE A 302 -6.77 -8.06 -10.88
C PHE A 302 -7.36 -6.97 -11.78
N THR A 303 -8.67 -6.77 -11.71
CA THR A 303 -9.31 -5.68 -12.46
C THR A 303 -8.80 -4.32 -11.99
N PRO A 304 -8.59 -3.35 -12.91
CA PRO A 304 -8.10 -2.03 -12.54
C PRO A 304 -9.00 -1.37 -11.49
N GLY A 305 -8.39 -0.75 -10.47
CA GLY A 305 -9.12 -0.11 -9.38
C GLY A 305 -9.51 -1.05 -8.24
N PHE A 306 -9.65 -2.36 -8.46
CA PHE A 306 -10.07 -3.28 -7.40
C PHE A 306 -9.16 -3.24 -6.16
N LEU A 307 -7.85 -3.42 -6.35
CA LEU A 307 -6.93 -3.34 -5.21
C LEU A 307 -6.75 -1.90 -4.72
N ASN A 308 -6.51 -0.95 -5.63
CA ASN A 308 -6.09 0.42 -5.28
C ASN A 308 -7.22 1.29 -4.70
N ASN A 309 -8.45 1.11 -5.18
CA ASN A 309 -9.57 1.99 -4.86
C ASN A 309 -10.59 1.33 -3.92
N LEU A 310 -10.63 -0.01 -3.85
CA LEU A 310 -11.51 -0.74 -2.93
C LEU A 310 -10.74 -1.40 -1.78
N ILE A 311 -9.88 -2.39 -2.07
CA ILE A 311 -9.27 -3.22 -1.02
C ILE A 311 -8.32 -2.42 -0.12
N ILE A 312 -7.36 -1.68 -0.70
CA ILE A 312 -6.35 -0.95 0.06
C ILE A 312 -6.98 0.12 0.97
N PRO A 313 -7.88 1.01 0.49
CA PRO A 313 -8.49 2.02 1.35
C PRO A 313 -9.34 1.44 2.48
N GLU A 314 -10.12 0.39 2.21
CA GLU A 314 -10.95 -0.28 3.22
C GLU A 314 -10.10 -1.03 4.26
N LEU A 315 -8.99 -1.64 3.82
CA LEU A 315 -8.03 -2.27 4.71
C LEU A 315 -7.31 -1.24 5.59
N CYS A 316 -6.91 -0.09 5.04
CA CYS A 316 -6.35 1.01 5.82
C CYS A 316 -7.33 1.50 6.90
N SER A 317 -8.60 1.65 6.54
CA SER A 317 -9.66 2.07 7.46
C SER A 317 -9.86 1.04 8.57
N SER A 318 -9.90 -0.24 8.22
CA SER A 318 -10.05 -1.34 9.18
C SER A 318 -8.86 -1.47 10.14
N ILE A 319 -7.62 -1.33 9.66
CA ILE A 319 -6.44 -1.33 10.53
C ILE A 319 -6.46 -0.13 11.47
N THR A 320 -6.81 1.06 10.96
CA THR A 320 -6.93 2.26 11.78
C THR A 320 -7.94 2.06 12.90
N TRP A 321 -9.12 1.53 12.57
CA TRP A 321 -10.15 1.21 13.56
C TRP A 321 -9.67 0.17 14.59
N MET A 322 -9.06 -0.94 14.15
CA MET A 322 -8.51 -1.96 15.06
C MET A 322 -7.44 -1.39 15.99
N SER A 323 -6.63 -0.44 15.50
CA SER A 323 -5.57 0.20 16.27
C SER A 323 -6.12 1.02 17.44
N THR A 324 -7.35 1.54 17.34
CA THR A 324 -8.03 2.17 18.49
C THR A 324 -8.41 1.19 19.60
N GLN A 325 -8.47 -0.11 19.27
CA GLN A 325 -8.87 -1.21 20.16
C GLN A 325 -7.76 -2.27 20.25
N GLN A 326 -6.50 -1.82 20.26
CA GLN A 326 -5.31 -2.66 20.07
C GLN A 326 -5.27 -3.91 20.99
N ALA A 327 -5.75 -3.80 22.23
CA ALA A 327 -5.76 -4.91 23.19
C ALA A 327 -6.60 -6.12 22.75
N ILE A 328 -7.59 -5.92 21.87
CA ILE A 328 -8.51 -6.96 21.40
C ILE A 328 -8.02 -7.56 20.07
N TYR A 329 -7.50 -6.72 19.18
CA TYR A 329 -7.27 -7.09 17.77
C TYR A 329 -5.80 -7.11 17.34
N GLN A 330 -4.85 -7.23 18.27
CA GLN A 330 -3.41 -7.20 17.98
C GLN A 330 -3.00 -8.16 16.85
N GLY A 331 -3.41 -9.43 16.93
CA GLY A 331 -3.11 -10.43 15.88
C GLY A 331 -3.74 -10.10 14.52
N ASN A 332 -4.94 -9.51 14.53
CA ASN A 332 -5.63 -9.11 13.30
C ASN A 332 -4.94 -7.92 12.61
N ILE A 333 -4.36 -7.00 13.40
CA ILE A 333 -3.56 -5.88 12.89
C ILE A 333 -2.34 -6.41 12.15
N VAL A 334 -1.59 -7.35 12.74
CA VAL A 334 -0.38 -7.92 12.14
C VAL A 334 -0.68 -8.56 10.78
N ILE A 335 -1.74 -9.39 10.69
CA ILE A 335 -2.14 -10.05 9.45
C ILE A 335 -2.56 -9.03 8.38
N SER A 336 -3.40 -8.08 8.77
CA SER A 336 -3.93 -7.07 7.86
C SER A 336 -2.81 -6.15 7.35
N LEU A 337 -1.87 -5.78 8.21
CA LEU A 337 -0.73 -4.96 7.86
C LEU A 337 0.23 -5.70 6.92
N ALA A 338 0.51 -6.98 7.18
CA ALA A 338 1.37 -7.78 6.29
C ALA A 338 0.86 -7.77 4.84
N LEU A 339 -0.45 -7.97 4.66
CA LEU A 339 -1.06 -8.00 3.33
C LEU A 339 -1.18 -6.60 2.72
N LEU A 340 -1.50 -5.58 3.52
CA LEU A 340 -1.47 -4.20 3.05
C LEU A 340 -0.08 -3.84 2.50
N LEU A 341 1.00 -4.20 3.18
CA LEU A 341 2.37 -3.93 2.74
C LEU A 341 2.71 -4.69 1.44
N GLU A 342 2.24 -5.93 1.28
CA GLU A 342 2.35 -6.66 0.01
C GLU A 342 1.63 -5.95 -1.13
N TYR A 343 0.39 -5.47 -0.91
CA TYR A 343 -0.36 -4.72 -1.91
C TYR A 343 0.31 -3.41 -2.27
N ILE A 344 0.79 -2.64 -1.29
CA ILE A 344 1.49 -1.37 -1.55
C ILE A 344 2.70 -1.59 -2.44
N VAL A 345 3.53 -2.59 -2.13
CA VAL A 345 4.73 -2.91 -2.90
C VAL A 345 4.40 -3.46 -4.29
N ALA A 346 3.37 -4.31 -4.41
CA ALA A 346 2.95 -4.88 -5.69
C ALA A 346 2.32 -3.83 -6.61
N MET A 347 1.48 -2.95 -6.06
CA MET A 347 0.71 -1.97 -6.80
C MET A 347 1.39 -0.61 -6.93
N LYS A 348 2.51 -0.39 -6.25
CA LYS A 348 3.27 0.87 -6.33
C LYS A 348 2.39 2.08 -5.98
N CYS A 349 1.57 1.92 -4.94
CA CYS A 349 0.56 2.91 -4.59
C CYS A 349 0.94 3.67 -3.31
N HIS A 350 0.87 5.00 -3.37
CA HIS A 350 1.08 5.89 -2.23
C HIS A 350 -0.09 6.86 -2.09
N SER A 351 -0.55 7.07 -0.86
CA SER A 351 -1.59 8.05 -0.55
C SER A 351 -1.37 8.61 0.85
N LEU A 352 -1.96 9.77 1.14
CA LEU A 352 -1.89 10.38 2.48
C LEU A 352 -2.48 9.44 3.55
N GLN A 353 -3.54 8.69 3.22
CA GLN A 353 -4.15 7.71 4.12
C GLN A 353 -3.18 6.57 4.46
N ILE A 354 -2.51 6.00 3.45
CA ILE A 354 -1.51 4.95 3.63
C ILE A 354 -0.36 5.48 4.50
N ASN A 355 0.20 6.65 4.17
CA ASN A 355 1.31 7.22 4.91
C ASN A 355 0.93 7.51 6.37
N THR A 356 -0.25 8.09 6.61
CA THR A 356 -0.75 8.38 7.97
C THR A 356 -0.90 7.11 8.79
N LEU A 357 -1.45 6.04 8.19
CA LEU A 357 -1.55 4.75 8.84
C LEU A 357 -0.16 4.19 9.17
N LEU A 358 0.76 4.16 8.21
CA LEU A 358 2.11 3.62 8.41
C LEU A 358 2.87 4.39 9.51
N TRP A 359 2.77 5.72 9.55
CA TRP A 359 3.32 6.53 10.65
C TRP A 359 2.72 6.12 12.00
N GLY A 360 1.42 5.82 12.05
CA GLY A 360 0.76 5.27 13.23
C GLY A 360 1.32 3.90 13.62
N MET A 361 1.57 3.03 12.65
CA MET A 361 2.08 1.67 12.90
C MET A 361 3.50 1.66 13.48
N TRP A 362 4.36 2.57 13.03
CA TRP A 362 5.72 2.73 13.58
C TRP A 362 5.74 3.10 15.07
N LYS A 363 4.71 3.81 15.55
CA LYS A 363 4.57 4.22 16.95
C LYS A 363 4.20 3.06 17.89
N LEU A 364 3.63 1.98 17.36
CA LEU A 364 3.22 0.85 18.17
C LEU A 364 4.45 0.10 18.70
N ALA A 365 4.45 -0.26 19.98
CA ALA A 365 5.54 -1.01 20.60
C ALA A 365 5.64 -2.48 20.13
N ASP A 366 4.70 -2.94 19.31
CA ASP A 366 4.60 -4.31 18.83
C ASP A 366 5.79 -4.71 17.93
N ARG A 367 6.46 -5.81 18.29
CA ARG A 367 7.65 -6.31 17.58
C ARG A 367 7.33 -6.93 16.24
N GLU A 368 6.20 -7.62 16.11
CA GLU A 368 5.78 -8.25 14.85
C GLU A 368 5.44 -7.18 13.82
N ILE A 369 4.73 -6.13 14.24
CA ILE A 369 4.47 -4.94 13.41
C ILE A 369 5.79 -4.30 12.97
N ARG A 370 6.73 -4.10 13.90
CA ARG A 370 8.04 -3.50 13.57
C ARG A 370 8.84 -4.36 12.59
N CYS A 371 8.84 -5.69 12.77
CA CYS A 371 9.45 -6.61 11.81
C CYS A 371 8.83 -6.50 10.42
N LEU A 372 7.49 -6.50 10.32
CA LEU A 372 6.78 -6.33 9.04
C LEU A 372 7.17 -5.03 8.33
N LEU A 373 7.16 -3.91 9.05
CA LEU A 373 7.54 -2.62 8.50
C LEU A 373 8.99 -2.60 8.01
N LEU A 374 9.91 -3.21 8.76
CA LEU A 374 11.33 -3.31 8.38
C LEU A 374 11.56 -4.23 7.17
N MET A 375 10.85 -5.35 7.07
CA MET A 375 10.98 -6.27 5.93
C MET A 375 10.53 -5.62 4.62
N HIS A 376 9.49 -4.78 4.67
CA HIS A 376 8.97 -4.08 3.49
C HIS A 376 9.57 -2.68 3.30
N CYS A 377 10.43 -2.21 4.22
CA CYS A 377 10.92 -0.83 4.26
C CYS A 377 11.53 -0.38 2.93
N HIS A 378 12.46 -1.15 2.37
CA HIS A 378 13.05 -0.85 1.07
C HIS A 378 12.01 -0.74 -0.06
N GLY A 379 11.02 -1.64 -0.10
CA GLY A 379 9.94 -1.60 -1.09
C GLY A 379 9.02 -0.39 -0.94
N LEU A 380 8.77 0.04 0.30
CA LEU A 380 7.99 1.24 0.61
C LEU A 380 8.72 2.55 0.24
N LEU A 381 10.05 2.53 0.19
CA LEU A 381 10.88 3.72 -0.07
C LEU A 381 11.29 3.87 -1.55
N ASN A 382 11.43 2.74 -2.25
CA ASN A 382 12.00 2.66 -3.61
C ASN A 382 11.13 3.18 -4.76
N ASP A 383 9.90 3.60 -4.49
CA ASP A 383 9.00 4.13 -5.52
C ASP A 383 8.94 5.66 -5.55
N SER A 384 9.87 6.31 -4.84
CA SER A 384 10.20 7.72 -5.07
C SER A 384 10.87 7.90 -6.43
N THR A 385 10.04 7.88 -7.49
CA THR A 385 10.25 8.85 -8.57
C THR A 385 10.61 10.18 -7.91
N ASN A 386 11.73 10.78 -8.33
CA ASN A 386 12.52 11.76 -7.58
C ASN A 386 11.78 13.02 -7.05
N ASP A 387 10.48 13.17 -7.30
CA ASP A 387 9.66 14.29 -6.83
C ASP A 387 9.02 14.06 -5.43
N ASN A 388 8.91 12.82 -4.95
CA ASN A 388 8.17 12.48 -3.70
C ASN A 388 9.03 12.06 -2.48
N LYS A 389 10.37 12.21 -2.51
CA LYS A 389 11.23 11.85 -1.34
C LYS A 389 10.82 12.56 -0.04
N ASN A 390 10.19 13.73 -0.12
CA ASN A 390 9.76 14.53 1.03
C ASN A 390 8.38 14.15 1.60
N ASP A 391 7.52 13.43 0.87
CA ASP A 391 6.12 13.22 1.28
C ASP A 391 5.94 12.15 2.36
N PHE A 392 6.88 11.21 2.46
CA PHE A 392 6.80 10.15 3.48
C PHE A 392 7.21 10.62 4.88
N GLN A 393 7.76 11.85 5.01
CA GLN A 393 8.20 12.47 6.26
C GLN A 393 9.00 11.52 7.17
N PHE A 394 9.88 10.72 6.57
CA PHE A 394 10.59 9.64 7.27
C PHE A 394 11.39 10.16 8.46
N SER A 395 12.19 11.21 8.24
CA SER A 395 12.99 11.90 9.27
C SER A 395 12.19 12.18 10.55
N ASP A 396 11.01 12.78 10.43
CA ASP A 396 10.33 13.34 11.61
C ASP A 396 9.32 12.37 12.21
N LYS A 397 8.66 11.56 11.36
CA LYS A 397 7.56 10.70 11.78
C LYS A 397 7.98 9.27 12.09
N ILE A 398 9.07 8.77 11.50
CA ILE A 398 9.44 7.35 11.53
C ILE A 398 10.79 7.14 12.22
N PHE A 399 11.80 7.94 11.88
CA PHE A 399 13.17 7.72 12.35
C PHE A 399 13.33 7.57 13.87
N PRO A 400 12.64 8.36 14.73
CA PRO A 400 12.73 8.16 16.18
C PRO A 400 12.31 6.75 16.65
N PHE A 401 11.29 6.17 16.00
CA PHE A 401 10.79 4.82 16.31
C PHE A 401 11.62 3.73 15.62
N PHE A 402 12.23 4.04 14.48
CA PHE A 402 13.21 3.18 13.84
C PHE A 402 14.43 2.96 14.74
N LEU A 403 14.99 4.03 15.33
CA LEU A 403 16.15 3.93 16.21
C LEU A 403 15.89 3.07 17.46
N GLN A 404 14.66 3.06 17.99
CA GLN A 404 14.29 2.20 19.10
C GLN A 404 14.49 0.70 18.79
N GLY A 405 14.37 0.31 17.51
CA GLY A 405 14.63 -1.06 17.09
C GLY A 405 16.08 -1.51 17.27
N LEU A 406 17.04 -0.58 17.28
CA LEU A 406 18.48 -0.88 17.49
C LEU A 406 18.81 -1.20 18.95
N ILE A 407 17.92 -0.87 19.89
CA ILE A 407 18.11 -1.10 21.34
C ILE A 407 17.07 -2.08 21.91
N ASP A 408 16.31 -2.77 21.04
CA ASP A 408 15.32 -3.77 21.48
C ASP A 408 16.00 -4.97 22.15
N SER A 409 15.30 -5.67 23.05
CA SER A 409 15.85 -6.85 23.72
C SER A 409 16.07 -8.04 22.78
N GLU A 410 15.27 -8.18 21.70
CA GLU A 410 15.41 -9.27 20.74
C GLU A 410 16.53 -9.01 19.74
N GLU A 411 17.47 -9.95 19.66
CA GLU A 411 18.59 -9.90 18.72
C GLU A 411 18.14 -9.79 17.25
N SER A 412 17.10 -10.54 16.87
CA SER A 412 16.59 -10.58 15.49
C SER A 412 16.06 -9.22 15.04
N LEU A 413 15.36 -8.49 15.91
CA LEU A 413 14.84 -7.16 15.62
C LEU A 413 15.96 -6.12 15.51
N ARG A 414 16.96 -6.18 16.40
CA ARG A 414 18.16 -5.32 16.30
C ARG A 414 18.89 -5.54 14.97
N LEU A 415 19.12 -6.80 14.59
CA LEU A 415 19.74 -7.17 13.31
C LEU A 415 18.94 -6.67 12.10
N LEU A 416 17.63 -6.89 12.10
CA LEU A 416 16.76 -6.47 11.00
C LEU A 416 16.72 -4.94 10.87
N THR A 417 16.73 -4.22 12.00
CA THR A 417 16.80 -2.76 12.04
C THR A 417 18.14 -2.27 11.47
N LEU A 418 19.27 -2.83 11.92
CA LEU A 418 20.60 -2.50 11.39
C LEU A 418 20.68 -2.65 9.88
N ARG A 419 20.18 -3.77 9.34
CA ARG A 419 20.22 -4.08 7.91
C ARG A 419 19.43 -3.10 7.05
N ASN A 420 18.46 -2.40 7.62
CA ASN A 420 17.66 -1.40 6.90
C ASN A 420 18.28 0.00 6.89
N ILE A 421 19.30 0.27 7.71
CA ILE A 421 19.96 1.59 7.76
C ILE A 421 20.39 2.08 6.36
N PRO A 422 21.08 1.28 5.52
CA PRO A 422 21.55 1.76 4.21
C PRO A 422 20.44 2.27 3.28
N TYR A 423 19.20 1.81 3.44
CA TYR A 423 18.07 2.24 2.61
C TYR A 423 17.45 3.57 3.07
N ILE A 424 17.73 4.00 4.31
CA ILE A 424 17.12 5.19 4.90
C ILE A 424 18.09 6.37 5.04
N VAL A 425 19.41 6.16 4.88
CA VAL A 425 20.42 7.21 5.14
C VAL A 425 20.16 8.49 4.35
N GLU A 426 19.76 8.39 3.08
CA GLU A 426 19.45 9.55 2.24
C GLU A 426 18.20 10.32 2.66
N LEU A 427 17.40 9.77 3.59
CA LEU A 427 16.16 10.36 4.08
C LEU A 427 16.35 11.07 5.43
N LEU A 428 17.56 11.04 5.98
CA LEU A 428 17.89 11.61 7.28
C LEU A 428 18.43 13.03 7.13
N THR A 429 18.13 13.87 8.12
CA THR A 429 18.83 15.15 8.27
C THR A 429 20.29 14.93 8.64
N GLU A 430 21.16 15.91 8.38
CA GLU A 430 22.58 15.82 8.77
C GLU A 430 22.76 15.59 10.27
N ARG A 431 21.92 16.20 11.10
CA ARG A 431 21.90 15.97 12.55
C ARG A 431 21.55 14.52 12.87
N GLN A 432 20.47 13.97 12.31
CA GLN A 432 20.08 12.59 12.58
C GLN A 432 21.14 11.58 12.13
N LEU A 433 21.73 11.81 10.95
CA LEU A 433 22.76 10.94 10.39
C LEU A 433 24.06 11.01 11.20
N ASN A 434 24.62 12.21 11.40
CA ASN A 434 25.95 12.39 11.97
C ASN A 434 25.98 12.38 13.49
N ASN A 435 24.83 12.41 14.15
CA ASN A 435 24.74 12.48 15.61
C ASN A 435 23.93 11.30 16.18
N GLU A 436 22.63 11.26 15.92
CA GLU A 436 21.73 10.30 16.58
C GLU A 436 21.97 8.86 16.12
N LEU A 437 22.13 8.64 14.82
CA LEU A 437 22.41 7.33 14.25
C LEU A 437 23.79 6.81 14.67
N LEU A 438 24.84 7.64 14.61
CA LEU A 438 26.20 7.23 14.98
C LEU A 438 26.30 6.85 16.47
N ARG A 439 25.62 7.57 17.37
CA ARG A 439 25.52 7.17 18.79
C ARG A 439 24.81 5.83 18.97
N SER A 440 23.80 5.55 18.15
CA SER A 440 23.09 4.27 18.20
C SER A 440 23.97 3.13 17.68
N ILE A 441 24.73 3.37 16.60
CA ILE A 441 25.73 2.44 16.04
C ILE A 441 26.84 2.13 17.05
N ALA A 442 27.28 3.12 17.83
CA ALA A 442 28.26 2.92 18.90
C ALA A 442 27.81 1.85 19.90
N LYS A 443 26.53 1.86 20.26
CA LYS A 443 25.93 0.89 21.19
C LYS A 443 25.85 -0.50 20.56
N THR A 444 25.44 -0.60 19.29
CA THR A 444 25.37 -1.90 18.60
C THR A 444 26.74 -2.49 18.28
N GLN A 445 27.80 -1.66 18.23
CA GLN A 445 29.17 -2.12 18.04
C GLN A 445 29.68 -2.97 19.21
N VAL A 446 29.18 -2.73 20.43
CA VAL A 446 29.54 -3.48 21.64
C VAL A 446 28.38 -4.37 22.12
N ASP A 447 27.45 -4.71 21.22
CA ASP A 447 26.29 -5.54 21.52
C ASP A 447 26.69 -6.93 22.06
N PRO A 448 25.91 -7.52 22.98
CA PRO A 448 26.16 -8.88 23.45
C PRO A 448 26.21 -9.93 22.33
N SER A 449 25.41 -9.76 21.27
CA SER A 449 25.43 -10.66 20.11
C SER A 449 26.55 -10.31 19.13
N VAL A 450 27.38 -11.31 18.84
CA VAL A 450 28.40 -11.29 17.79
C VAL A 450 27.81 -10.94 16.43
N LYS A 451 26.60 -11.42 16.12
CA LYS A 451 25.95 -11.15 14.83
C LYS A 451 25.63 -9.67 14.70
N VAL A 452 25.14 -9.04 15.78
CA VAL A 452 24.83 -7.61 15.81
C VAL A 452 26.11 -6.78 15.68
N ARG A 453 27.18 -7.13 16.40
CA ARG A 453 28.49 -6.45 16.28
C ARG A 453 29.05 -6.56 14.86
N THR A 454 28.98 -7.74 14.26
CA THR A 454 29.44 -8.02 12.88
C THR A 454 28.64 -7.22 11.86
N GLU A 455 27.30 -7.27 11.91
CA GLU A 455 26.43 -6.55 10.98
C GLU A 455 26.59 -5.03 11.12
N THR A 456 26.79 -4.52 12.34
CA THR A 456 27.08 -3.10 12.60
C THR A 456 28.25 -2.62 11.74
N LEU A 457 29.34 -3.39 11.67
CA LEU A 457 30.51 -3.03 10.87
C LEU A 457 30.22 -3.06 9.37
N LEU A 458 29.46 -4.05 8.90
CA LEU A 458 29.05 -4.14 7.50
C LEU A 458 28.19 -2.93 7.10
N VAL A 459 27.27 -2.52 7.97
CA VAL A 459 26.42 -1.34 7.77
C VAL A 459 27.25 -0.06 7.76
N VAL A 460 28.14 0.14 8.75
CA VAL A 460 29.06 1.30 8.80
C VAL A 460 29.86 1.41 7.50
N SER A 461 30.38 0.29 7.01
CA SER A 461 31.14 0.23 5.75
C SER A 461 30.32 0.70 4.55
N ARG A 462 29.03 0.35 4.50
CA ARG A 462 28.11 0.71 3.41
C ARG A 462 27.73 2.20 3.44
N ILE A 463 27.53 2.76 4.62
CA ILE A 463 27.08 4.16 4.79
C ILE A 463 28.24 5.16 4.86
N ALA A 464 29.48 4.70 5.06
CA ALA A 464 30.66 5.55 5.18
C ALA A 464 30.81 6.62 4.06
N PRO A 465 30.52 6.33 2.77
CA PRO A 465 30.57 7.35 1.72
C PRO A 465 29.55 8.47 1.88
N GLN A 466 28.46 8.25 2.62
CA GLN A 466 27.37 9.22 2.81
C GLN A 466 27.64 10.17 4.00
N LEU A 467 28.62 9.85 4.86
CA LEU A 467 29.01 10.67 6.03
C LEU A 467 29.91 11.87 5.67
N THR A 468 29.69 12.51 4.51
CA THR A 468 30.60 13.53 3.96
C THR A 468 30.64 14.85 4.73
N ALA A 469 29.53 15.22 5.37
CA ALA A 469 29.45 16.43 6.21
C ALA A 469 30.21 16.30 7.55
N LEU A 470 30.66 15.10 7.90
CA LEU A 470 31.38 14.87 9.15
C LEU A 470 32.85 15.29 9.02
N SER A 471 33.21 16.37 9.71
CA SER A 471 34.56 16.98 9.68
C SER A 471 35.70 16.01 10.00
N ASN A 472 35.46 15.04 10.91
CA ASN A 472 36.43 14.00 11.30
C ASN A 472 35.97 12.58 10.89
N ARG A 473 35.34 12.44 9.72
CA ARG A 473 34.85 11.15 9.21
C ARG A 473 35.90 10.05 9.27
N ASP A 474 37.10 10.35 8.78
CA ASP A 474 38.20 9.40 8.67
C ASP A 474 38.66 8.93 10.05
N GLY A 475 38.73 9.85 11.02
CA GLY A 475 39.07 9.53 12.41
C GLY A 475 38.04 8.64 13.09
N VAL A 476 36.74 8.93 12.88
CA VAL A 476 35.62 8.14 13.43
C VAL A 476 35.60 6.73 12.84
N LEU A 477 35.65 6.60 11.51
CA LEU A 477 35.68 5.29 10.84
C LEU A 477 36.90 4.47 11.29
N ALA A 478 38.07 5.12 11.41
CA ALA A 478 39.27 4.49 11.94
C ALA A 478 39.05 3.96 13.37
N THR A 479 38.45 4.76 14.27
CA THR A 479 38.18 4.34 15.65
C THR A 479 37.24 3.13 15.70
N ILE A 480 36.16 3.15 14.91
CA ILE A 480 35.18 2.06 14.84
C ILE A 480 35.89 0.75 14.45
N PHE A 481 36.57 0.72 13.30
CA PHE A 481 37.23 -0.51 12.87
C PHE A 481 38.37 -0.95 13.79
N THR A 482 39.12 0.00 14.36
CA THR A 482 40.19 -0.30 15.33
C THR A 482 39.67 -1.02 16.57
N LYS A 483 38.57 -0.52 17.15
CA LYS A 483 37.97 -1.11 18.34
C LYS A 483 37.52 -2.54 18.05
N SER A 484 36.92 -2.77 16.88
CA SER A 484 36.41 -4.08 16.48
C SER A 484 37.48 -5.08 16.03
N LEU A 485 38.68 -4.64 15.66
CA LEU A 485 39.82 -5.56 15.45
C LEU A 485 40.33 -6.19 16.74
N LYS A 486 39.96 -5.65 17.90
CA LYS A 486 40.26 -6.22 19.22
C LYS A 486 39.12 -7.10 19.77
N ASP A 487 38.07 -7.34 18.98
CA ASP A 487 36.92 -8.13 19.41
C ASP A 487 37.35 -9.59 19.73
N PRO A 488 36.83 -10.21 20.80
CA PRO A 488 37.15 -11.60 21.13
C PRO A 488 36.79 -12.57 19.99
N GLU A 489 35.77 -12.24 19.20
CA GLU A 489 35.20 -13.14 18.20
C GLU A 489 35.77 -12.89 16.81
N THR A 490 36.19 -13.99 16.17
CA THR A 490 36.88 -13.98 14.88
C THR A 490 36.02 -13.35 13.77
N GLU A 491 34.71 -13.56 13.80
CA GLU A 491 33.77 -13.02 12.80
C GLU A 491 33.75 -11.48 12.80
N THR A 492 33.69 -10.86 13.97
CA THR A 492 33.71 -9.40 14.12
C THR A 492 35.04 -8.82 13.64
N ARG A 493 36.17 -9.46 13.98
CA ARG A 493 37.50 -9.01 13.52
C ARG A 493 37.63 -9.10 11.99
N LEU A 494 37.10 -10.15 11.37
CA LEU A 494 37.06 -10.29 9.91
C LEU A 494 36.19 -9.22 9.25
N ALA A 495 35.03 -8.88 9.84
CA ALA A 495 34.18 -7.79 9.36
C ALA A 495 34.87 -6.41 9.48
N ALA A 496 35.66 -6.19 10.53
CA ALA A 496 36.45 -4.97 10.67
C ALA A 496 37.51 -4.83 9.56
N LEU A 497 38.25 -5.91 9.25
CA LEU A 497 39.19 -5.95 8.14
C LEU A 497 38.50 -5.70 6.78
N TYR A 498 37.33 -6.29 6.58
CA TYR A 498 36.52 -6.05 5.38
C TYR A 498 36.10 -4.58 5.27
N GLY A 499 35.62 -3.98 6.36
CA GLY A 499 35.20 -2.58 6.35
C GLY A 499 36.32 -1.60 6.06
N LEU A 500 37.51 -1.83 6.63
CA LEU A 500 38.74 -1.09 6.26
C LEU A 500 39.04 -1.23 4.76
N GLU A 501 38.96 -2.44 4.21
CA GLU A 501 39.17 -2.65 2.78
C GLU A 501 38.19 -1.84 1.91
N GLN A 502 36.90 -1.81 2.26
CA GLN A 502 35.88 -1.05 1.53
C GLN A 502 36.08 0.47 1.65
N CYS A 503 36.54 0.94 2.82
CA CYS A 503 36.73 2.35 3.11
C CYS A 503 38.11 2.89 2.70
N LEU A 504 38.98 2.09 2.07
CA LEU A 504 40.35 2.48 1.70
C LEU A 504 40.42 3.82 0.96
N SER A 505 39.48 4.07 0.05
CA SER A 505 39.43 5.31 -0.75
C SER A 505 38.94 6.54 0.03
N LEU A 506 38.34 6.35 1.20
CA LEU A 506 37.80 7.42 2.02
C LEU A 506 38.84 8.03 2.95
N PHE A 507 39.87 7.27 3.33
CA PHE A 507 40.89 7.70 4.28
C PHE A 507 41.98 8.55 3.62
N GLY A 508 42.21 9.74 4.16
CA GLY A 508 43.37 10.57 3.80
C GLY A 508 44.71 9.91 4.17
N SER A 509 45.76 10.21 3.41
CA SER A 509 47.11 9.65 3.60
C SER A 509 47.66 9.86 5.02
N ASP A 510 47.36 11.00 5.65
CA ASP A 510 47.79 11.31 7.01
C ASP A 510 47.12 10.40 8.05
N VAL A 511 45.84 10.08 7.88
CA VAL A 511 45.11 9.14 8.75
C VAL A 511 45.60 7.71 8.54
N ILE A 512 45.89 7.35 7.29
CA ILE A 512 46.44 6.03 6.98
C ILE A 512 47.78 5.82 7.70
N ALA A 513 48.70 6.76 7.56
CA ALA A 513 50.05 6.67 8.14
C ALA A 513 50.04 6.65 9.68
N ASN A 514 49.26 7.55 10.30
CA ASN A 514 49.30 7.76 11.74
C ASN A 514 48.38 6.81 12.53
N LYS A 515 47.30 6.31 11.92
CA LYS A 515 46.25 5.56 12.64
C LYS A 515 45.95 4.20 12.01
N ILE A 516 45.68 4.11 10.71
CA ILE A 516 45.19 2.85 10.12
C ILE A 516 46.29 1.78 10.05
N MET A 517 47.52 2.14 9.67
CA MET A 517 48.62 1.18 9.54
C MET A 517 48.99 0.51 10.87
N SER A 518 49.05 1.29 11.96
CA SER A 518 49.32 0.77 13.30
C SER A 518 48.21 -0.13 13.85
N VAL A 519 47.02 -0.03 13.26
CA VAL A 519 45.82 -0.80 13.66
C VAL A 519 45.69 -2.12 12.90
N ILE A 520 46.07 -2.14 11.61
CA ILE A 520 46.05 -3.39 10.82
C ILE A 520 47.22 -4.30 11.21
N ALA A 521 48.38 -3.73 11.57
CA ALA A 521 49.59 -4.48 11.88
C ALA A 521 49.42 -5.57 12.97
N PRO A 522 48.73 -5.32 14.10
CA PRO A 522 48.40 -6.36 15.09
C PRO A 522 47.68 -7.59 14.50
N GLY A 523 46.84 -7.41 13.48
CA GLY A 523 46.14 -8.51 12.81
C GLY A 523 47.09 -9.50 12.11
N LEU A 524 48.33 -9.10 11.78
CA LEU A 524 49.36 -10.00 11.26
C LEU A 524 49.82 -11.03 12.30
N LEU A 525 49.60 -10.73 13.58
CA LEU A 525 49.95 -11.56 14.74
C LEU A 525 48.70 -12.18 15.41
N ASP A 526 47.53 -12.11 14.76
CA ASP A 526 46.29 -12.68 15.30
C ASP A 526 46.41 -14.19 15.52
N SER A 527 45.68 -14.73 16.50
CA SER A 527 45.65 -16.16 16.79
C SER A 527 45.06 -16.97 15.64
N ASP A 528 44.08 -16.41 14.92
CA ASP A 528 43.43 -17.05 13.78
C ASP A 528 44.22 -16.89 12.47
N SER A 529 44.38 -17.99 11.75
CA SER A 529 45.13 -17.99 10.49
C SER A 529 44.46 -17.23 9.35
N GLY A 530 43.12 -17.22 9.30
CA GLY A 530 42.35 -16.50 8.28
C GLY A 530 42.45 -14.98 8.45
N ILE A 531 42.44 -14.51 9.70
CA ILE A 531 42.68 -13.10 10.02
C ILE A 531 44.09 -12.69 9.61
N ARG A 532 45.14 -13.45 9.96
CA ARG A 532 46.52 -13.13 9.57
C ARG A 532 46.68 -12.97 8.06
N ILE A 533 46.11 -13.88 7.28
CA ILE A 533 46.14 -13.82 5.80
C ILE A 533 45.42 -12.57 5.29
N THR A 534 44.22 -12.29 5.83
CA THR A 534 43.41 -11.15 5.39
C THR A 534 44.08 -9.82 5.77
N ALA A 535 44.60 -9.71 6.99
CA ALA A 535 45.33 -8.56 7.49
C ALA A 535 46.61 -8.30 6.66
N ARG A 536 47.36 -9.35 6.28
CA ARG A 536 48.54 -9.21 5.43
C ARG A 536 48.20 -8.60 4.08
N ASN A 537 47.20 -9.14 3.40
CA ASN A 537 46.76 -8.64 2.11
C ASN A 537 46.27 -7.18 2.22
N LEU A 538 45.56 -6.84 3.29
CA LEU A 538 45.06 -5.51 3.53
C LEU A 538 46.20 -4.51 3.83
N PHE A 539 47.14 -4.90 4.68
CA PHE A 539 48.31 -4.10 5.03
C PHE A 539 49.12 -3.72 3.79
N ASP A 540 49.34 -4.67 2.88
CA ASP A 540 50.07 -4.43 1.63
C ASP A 540 49.33 -3.44 0.72
N LYS A 541 47.98 -3.47 0.69
CA LYS A 541 47.18 -2.49 -0.06
C LYS A 541 47.31 -1.08 0.50
N TYR A 542 47.23 -0.93 1.83
CA TYR A 542 47.36 0.38 2.48
C TYR A 542 48.78 0.94 2.37
N LEU A 543 49.81 0.09 2.52
CA LEU A 543 51.19 0.49 2.32
C LEU A 543 51.43 1.01 0.90
N LYS A 544 50.93 0.28 -0.11
CA LYS A 544 51.01 0.71 -1.51
C LYS A 544 50.29 2.04 -1.76
N ASN A 545 49.14 2.27 -1.11
CA ASN A 545 48.43 3.55 -1.22
C ASN A 545 49.27 4.70 -0.64
N LEU A 546 49.90 4.50 0.52
CA LEU A 546 50.83 5.48 1.09
C LEU A 546 52.05 5.75 0.19
N GLU A 547 52.63 4.71 -0.42
CA GLU A 547 53.75 4.86 -1.36
C GLU A 547 53.34 5.71 -2.56
N ILE A 548 52.16 5.47 -3.14
CA ILE A 548 51.61 6.27 -4.24
C ILE A 548 51.43 7.73 -3.80
N ALA A 549 50.78 7.97 -2.66
CA ALA A 549 50.55 9.32 -2.14
C ALA A 549 51.88 10.06 -1.84
N ALA A 550 52.89 9.35 -1.34
CA ALA A 550 54.23 9.90 -1.12
C ALA A 550 54.93 10.27 -2.44
N ILE A 551 54.80 9.44 -3.48
CA ILE A 551 55.33 9.74 -4.82
C ILE A 551 54.65 10.96 -5.42
N GLU A 552 53.32 11.07 -5.28
CA GLU A 552 52.55 12.21 -5.78
C GLU A 552 52.92 13.52 -5.06
N LYS A 553 53.13 13.45 -3.74
CA LYS A 553 53.43 14.63 -2.91
C LYS A 553 54.88 15.12 -3.01
N PHE A 554 55.84 14.20 -3.18
CA PHE A 554 57.28 14.51 -3.10
C PHE A 554 58.08 14.15 -4.36
N GLY A 555 57.45 13.58 -5.40
CA GLY A 555 58.13 13.11 -6.61
C GLY A 555 58.72 11.71 -6.44
N LYS A 556 59.76 11.36 -7.22
CA LYS A 556 60.40 10.04 -7.07
C LYS A 556 60.93 9.88 -5.65
N ILE A 557 60.45 8.85 -4.97
CA ILE A 557 61.14 8.31 -3.81
C ILE A 557 62.44 7.71 -4.34
N ASP A 558 63.57 8.27 -3.95
CA ASP A 558 64.89 7.70 -4.23
C ASP A 558 64.98 6.35 -3.51
N ASN A 559 64.53 5.29 -4.18
CA ASN A 559 65.09 3.94 -4.21
C ASN A 559 64.13 3.01 -4.97
N ASP A 560 64.70 2.26 -5.92
CA ASP A 560 64.02 1.23 -6.69
C ASP A 560 63.39 0.17 -5.77
N ILE A 561 62.06 0.20 -5.64
CA ILE A 561 61.30 -0.95 -5.13
C ILE A 561 60.40 -1.43 -6.29
N GLU A 562 60.90 -2.41 -7.04
CA GLU A 562 60.08 -3.14 -8.01
C GLU A 562 58.93 -3.86 -7.27
N LEU A 563 57.70 -3.44 -7.54
CA LEU A 563 56.49 -4.11 -7.05
C LEU A 563 56.27 -5.46 -7.75
N PRO A 564 56.13 -6.59 -7.03
CA PRO A 564 55.69 -7.83 -7.64
C PRO A 564 54.21 -7.73 -8.04
N ASN A 565 53.89 -8.09 -9.29
CA ASN A 565 52.53 -8.30 -9.75
C ASN A 565 51.86 -9.45 -8.97
N LEU A 566 51.07 -9.14 -7.94
CA LEU A 566 50.18 -10.11 -7.33
C LEU A 566 48.97 -10.36 -8.24
N LYS A 567 48.84 -11.63 -8.67
CA LYS A 567 47.68 -12.13 -9.42
C LYS A 567 46.40 -11.87 -8.63
N LYS A 568 45.39 -11.30 -9.31
CA LYS A 568 44.00 -11.25 -8.83
C LYS A 568 43.54 -12.66 -8.48
N PHE A 569 43.31 -12.93 -7.19
CA PHE A 569 42.66 -14.15 -6.73
C PHE A 569 41.17 -13.88 -6.54
N ASN A 570 40.34 -14.71 -7.14
CA ASN A 570 38.89 -14.59 -7.14
C ASN A 570 38.34 -15.14 -5.83
N ARG A 571 37.71 -14.30 -5.00
CA ARG A 571 37.07 -14.71 -3.74
C ARG A 571 35.58 -14.96 -3.96
N SER A 572 35.25 -16.13 -4.49
CA SER A 572 33.87 -16.63 -4.53
C SER A 572 33.54 -17.30 -3.19
N LYS A 573 33.25 -16.48 -2.19
CA LYS A 573 32.42 -16.79 -1.01
C LYS A 573 32.37 -15.52 -0.16
N VAL A 574 31.55 -14.59 -0.61
CA VAL A 574 30.99 -13.53 0.23
C VAL A 574 29.49 -13.73 0.15
N ILE A 575 28.88 -13.77 1.33
CA ILE A 575 27.48 -14.11 1.58
C ILE A 575 26.60 -13.27 0.64
N GLU A 576 25.98 -13.95 -0.34
CA GLU A 576 24.97 -13.34 -1.19
C GLU A 576 23.78 -12.91 -0.32
N VAL A 577 23.21 -11.75 -0.65
CA VAL A 577 22.07 -11.06 -0.04
C VAL A 577 20.75 -11.87 -0.09
N LYS A 578 20.79 -13.19 -0.33
CA LYS A 578 19.62 -14.08 -0.39
C LYS A 578 19.00 -14.42 0.98
N GLU A 579 19.66 -14.08 2.09
CA GLU A 579 19.12 -14.37 3.44
C GLU A 579 17.91 -13.50 3.80
N MET A 580 17.78 -12.28 3.27
CA MET A 580 16.67 -11.38 3.61
C MET A 580 15.34 -11.91 3.06
N ASP A 581 15.32 -12.34 1.80
CA ASP A 581 14.13 -12.89 1.16
C ASP A 581 13.69 -14.19 1.86
N ASN A 582 14.65 -15.03 2.27
CA ASN A 582 14.37 -16.27 3.00
C ASN A 582 13.79 -16.01 4.41
N MET A 583 14.30 -15.03 5.16
CA MET A 583 13.72 -14.68 6.48
C MET A 583 12.32 -14.07 6.34
N CYS A 584 12.08 -13.27 5.30
CA CYS A 584 10.73 -12.75 5.03
C CYS A 584 9.75 -13.89 4.77
N ILE A 585 10.14 -14.84 3.91
CA ILE A 585 9.34 -16.03 3.63
C ILE A 585 9.14 -16.88 4.89
N GLU A 586 10.17 -17.12 5.69
CA GLU A 586 10.08 -17.89 6.94
C GLU A 586 9.19 -17.20 7.99
N PHE A 587 9.34 -15.90 8.20
CA PHE A 587 8.48 -15.13 9.11
C PHE A 587 7.02 -15.13 8.65
N LEU A 588 6.78 -14.90 7.35
CA LEU A 588 5.43 -14.98 6.77
C LEU A 588 4.87 -16.40 6.84
N ASN A 589 5.68 -17.44 6.74
CA ASN A 589 5.22 -18.83 6.91
C ASN A 589 4.97 -19.18 8.40
N CYS A 590 5.70 -18.56 9.33
CA CYS A 590 5.52 -18.71 10.78
C CYS A 590 4.29 -17.99 11.32
N LEU A 591 3.78 -16.97 10.61
CA LEU A 591 2.42 -16.45 10.80
C LEU A 591 1.42 -17.54 10.37
N ASN A 592 1.23 -18.54 11.22
CA ASN A 592 0.32 -19.66 10.99
C ASN A 592 -1.14 -19.19 11.17
N ILE A 593 -1.66 -18.52 10.15
CA ILE A 593 -2.97 -17.85 10.13
C ILE A 593 -4.15 -18.83 10.11
N SER A 594 -3.86 -20.13 9.95
CA SER A 594 -4.87 -21.19 9.89
C SER A 594 -5.60 -21.48 11.21
N ASN A 595 -5.13 -20.94 12.35
CA ASN A 595 -5.74 -21.14 13.68
C ASN A 595 -6.02 -19.82 14.42
N MET A 596 -6.49 -18.78 13.71
CA MET A 596 -7.02 -17.58 14.38
C MET A 596 -8.43 -17.86 14.92
N ASN A 597 -8.57 -17.76 16.24
CA ASN A 597 -9.82 -17.97 16.95
C ASN A 597 -10.78 -16.79 16.67
N LEU A 598 -11.49 -16.84 15.54
CA LEU A 598 -12.64 -15.97 15.25
C LEU A 598 -13.80 -16.19 16.25
N ASN A 599 -13.71 -17.21 17.11
CA ASN A 599 -14.70 -17.50 18.14
C ASN A 599 -14.34 -16.79 19.46
N SER A 600 -14.70 -15.52 19.56
CA SER A 600 -15.37 -15.08 20.79
C SER A 600 -16.85 -15.05 20.46
N ASP A 601 -17.62 -15.90 21.15
CA ASP A 601 -19.04 -16.23 20.99
C ASP A 601 -19.89 -15.26 20.14
N ILE A 602 -20.64 -15.81 19.17
CA ILE A 602 -22.09 -15.61 18.94
C ILE A 602 -22.48 -16.14 17.54
N SER A 603 -23.59 -16.89 17.51
CA SER A 603 -24.23 -17.58 16.40
C SER A 603 -24.16 -16.91 15.01
N ARG A 604 -23.65 -17.64 14.00
CA ARG A 604 -23.88 -17.38 12.57
C ARG A 604 -25.38 -17.17 12.28
N PRO A 605 -25.80 -16.06 11.66
CA PRO A 605 -27.09 -16.03 10.99
C PRO A 605 -26.94 -16.67 9.61
N THR A 606 -27.57 -17.83 9.41
CA THR A 606 -27.81 -18.40 8.09
C THR A 606 -28.68 -17.46 7.25
N LEU A 607 -28.35 -17.38 5.96
CA LEU A 607 -29.08 -16.68 4.90
C LEU A 607 -30.60 -16.76 5.11
N ARG A 608 -31.25 -15.59 5.22
CA ARG A 608 -32.72 -15.46 5.20
C ARG A 608 -33.23 -15.81 3.80
N GLU A 609 -33.72 -17.03 3.63
CA GLU A 609 -34.73 -17.32 2.61
C GLU A 609 -36.03 -16.61 3.00
N MET A 610 -36.54 -15.74 2.13
CA MET A 610 -37.85 -15.11 2.31
C MET A 610 -38.96 -16.11 1.95
N SER A 611 -39.82 -16.44 2.92
CA SER A 611 -41.14 -17.06 2.74
C SER A 611 -42.03 -16.79 3.97
N PRO A 612 -43.37 -16.78 3.84
CA PRO A 612 -44.23 -15.85 4.57
C PRO A 612 -44.70 -16.29 5.97
N ILE A 613 -45.08 -15.25 6.73
CA ILE A 613 -45.58 -15.14 8.11
C ILE A 613 -46.54 -16.26 8.55
N GLN A 614 -46.24 -16.86 9.72
CA GLN A 614 -47.25 -17.38 10.66
C GLN A 614 -46.87 -17.07 12.12
N LYS A 615 -47.88 -16.61 12.88
CA LYS A 615 -47.83 -16.20 14.30
C LYS A 615 -47.74 -17.42 15.23
N THR A 616 -47.01 -17.29 16.36
CA THR A 616 -47.49 -17.60 17.73
C THR A 616 -46.41 -17.45 18.82
N THR A 617 -46.68 -16.52 19.75
CA THR A 617 -46.55 -16.57 21.24
C THR A 617 -45.48 -17.43 21.95
N GLY A 618 -44.76 -16.82 22.91
CA GLY A 618 -44.35 -17.52 24.16
C GLY A 618 -43.02 -17.11 24.82
N GLU A 619 -43.10 -16.16 25.75
CA GLU A 619 -42.41 -16.07 27.06
C GLU A 619 -40.88 -16.16 27.24
N THR A 620 -40.35 -15.05 27.78
CA THR A 620 -39.00 -14.79 28.32
C THR A 620 -38.80 -15.36 29.72
N LYS A 621 -37.62 -15.96 30.02
CA LYS A 621 -37.04 -15.97 31.38
C LYS A 621 -35.51 -15.89 31.33
N LEU A 622 -34.98 -14.85 32.01
CA LEU A 622 -33.57 -14.66 32.35
C LEU A 622 -33.13 -15.61 33.48
N SER A 623 -31.87 -16.03 33.45
CA SER A 623 -31.10 -16.39 34.66
C SER A 623 -29.59 -16.37 34.38
N MET A 624 -28.85 -15.50 35.08
CA MET A 624 -27.39 -15.57 35.30
C MET A 624 -27.07 -16.48 36.51
N PRO A 625 -25.89 -17.11 36.52
CA PRO A 625 -25.10 -17.24 37.76
C PRO A 625 -23.61 -16.91 37.51
N MET A 626 -23.03 -15.94 38.23
CA MET A 626 -22.30 -16.05 39.52
C MET A 626 -20.83 -16.49 39.41
N ILE A 627 -19.97 -15.54 39.80
CA ILE A 627 -18.52 -15.60 39.95
C ILE A 627 -18.16 -16.34 41.24
N SER A 628 -17.13 -17.20 41.19
CA SER A 628 -16.46 -17.74 42.37
C SER A 628 -14.96 -17.39 42.36
N HIS A 629 -14.51 -16.84 43.49
CA HIS A 629 -13.13 -16.49 43.78
C HIS A 629 -12.32 -17.72 44.21
N THR A 630 -11.06 -17.82 43.77
CA THR A 630 -10.01 -18.52 44.50
C THR A 630 -8.70 -17.71 44.48
N SER A 631 -8.00 -17.72 45.61
CA SER A 631 -6.92 -16.82 45.99
C SER A 631 -5.51 -17.39 45.82
N SER A 632 -4.51 -16.49 45.87
CA SER A 632 -3.07 -16.67 46.22
C SER A 632 -2.14 -16.97 45.02
N LYS A 633 -0.92 -16.42 44.88
CA LYS A 633 0.08 -15.85 45.83
C LYS A 633 0.91 -14.72 45.19
N LYS A 634 1.45 -13.82 46.02
CA LYS A 634 2.51 -12.83 45.69
C LYS A 634 3.85 -13.51 45.42
N PRO A 635 4.71 -12.97 44.52
CA PRO A 635 6.11 -13.34 44.43
C PRO A 635 7.01 -12.41 45.25
N THR A 636 8.08 -13.02 45.72
CA THR A 636 9.13 -12.57 46.63
C THR A 636 10.16 -11.67 45.94
N VAL A 637 10.63 -10.67 46.68
CA VAL A 637 11.75 -9.77 46.33
C VAL A 637 13.06 -10.53 46.42
N VAL A 638 13.91 -10.45 45.39
CA VAL A 638 15.29 -10.94 45.42
C VAL A 638 16.21 -9.74 45.19
N ASP A 639 17.09 -9.54 46.16
CA ASP A 639 18.10 -8.50 46.28
C ASP A 639 19.39 -8.97 45.59
N HIS A 640 19.90 -8.20 44.63
CA HIS A 640 21.21 -8.44 44.00
C HIS A 640 22.09 -7.22 44.22
N THR A 641 22.92 -7.30 45.26
CA THR A 641 24.10 -6.44 45.43
C THR A 641 25.34 -7.13 44.86
N LYS A 642 26.25 -6.31 44.31
CA LYS A 642 27.58 -6.57 43.72
C LYS A 642 27.61 -6.71 42.19
N ALA A 643 27.75 -5.57 41.52
CA ALA A 643 28.39 -5.46 40.22
C ALA A 643 29.84 -5.01 40.45
N ASP A 644 30.79 -5.78 39.93
CA ASP A 644 32.20 -5.42 39.85
C ASP A 644 32.37 -4.26 38.87
N THR A 645 33.06 -3.21 39.34
CA THR A 645 33.42 -2.01 38.60
C THR A 645 34.55 -2.37 37.61
N TRP A 646 34.24 -2.34 36.31
CA TRP A 646 35.25 -2.29 35.26
C TRP A 646 35.40 -0.83 34.83
N ASN A 647 36.63 -0.30 34.88
CA ASN A 647 36.96 1.08 34.58
C ASN A 647 36.57 1.46 33.13
N ASP A 648 35.76 2.51 33.02
CA ASP A 648 35.25 3.16 31.80
C ASP A 648 36.21 4.22 31.20
N ASP A 649 37.51 3.98 31.20
CA ASP A 649 38.50 5.02 30.81
C ASP A 649 38.90 5.02 29.31
N ASP A 650 38.14 4.37 28.41
CA ASP A 650 38.53 4.26 26.99
C ASP A 650 37.34 4.41 26.01
N ASN A 651 36.48 5.41 26.26
CA ASN A 651 35.36 5.74 25.38
C ASN A 651 35.82 6.66 24.23
N GLY A 652 36.33 6.05 23.16
CA GLY A 652 36.59 6.70 21.86
C GLY A 652 35.36 7.28 21.13
N TRP A 653 34.28 7.55 21.88
CA TRP A 653 33.05 8.20 21.45
C TRP A 653 32.80 9.52 22.20
N ASP A 654 33.57 9.85 23.24
CA ASP A 654 33.41 11.09 24.01
C ASP A 654 33.74 12.35 23.20
N ASP A 655 34.52 12.21 22.11
CA ASP A 655 34.77 13.28 21.11
C ASP A 655 33.49 13.75 20.38
N PHE A 656 32.37 13.01 20.47
CA PHE A 656 31.11 13.42 19.84
C PHE A 656 30.36 14.52 20.61
N ASP A 657 30.66 14.74 21.89
CA ASP A 657 29.95 15.73 22.71
C ASP A 657 30.58 17.14 22.64
N GLU A 658 31.85 17.26 22.26
CA GLU A 658 32.53 18.57 22.17
C GLU A 658 32.19 19.37 20.91
N ILE A 659 31.70 18.74 19.83
CA ILE A 659 31.46 19.40 18.53
C ILE A 659 30.13 20.22 18.52
N ALA A 660 29.29 20.11 19.56
CA ALA A 660 27.97 20.75 19.61
C ALA A 660 27.93 22.09 20.37
N SER A 661 29.07 22.68 20.75
CA SER A 661 29.09 23.84 21.67
C SER A 661 29.57 25.18 21.10
N ASP A 662 29.86 25.29 19.80
CA ASP A 662 30.22 26.56 19.18
C ASP A 662 29.08 27.10 18.30
N ASP A 663 28.08 27.72 18.94
CA ASP A 663 27.32 28.82 18.33
C ASP A 663 26.82 29.79 19.43
N ASP A 664 27.01 31.09 19.16
CA ASP A 664 26.58 32.29 19.88
C ASP A 664 27.24 32.67 21.23
N LYS A 665 28.48 33.19 21.15
CA LYS A 665 28.96 34.24 22.07
C LYS A 665 28.79 35.62 21.42
N ILE A 666 27.65 36.24 21.68
CA ILE A 666 27.47 37.69 21.49
C ILE A 666 28.05 38.40 22.72
N GLU A 667 29.10 39.19 22.51
CA GLU A 667 29.69 40.07 23.54
C GLU A 667 28.70 41.18 23.97
N PRO A 668 28.58 41.51 25.27
CA PRO A 668 27.82 42.66 25.72
C PRO A 668 28.72 43.91 25.81
N PRO A 669 28.20 45.13 25.53
CA PRO A 669 28.98 46.34 25.70
C PRO A 669 29.01 46.78 27.17
N THR A 670 30.17 47.28 27.59
CA THR A 670 30.46 47.85 28.91
C THR A 670 29.98 49.30 29.01
N THR A 671 29.32 49.67 30.13
CA THR A 671 29.80 50.68 31.12
C THR A 671 28.73 51.08 32.16
N THR A 672 29.11 50.91 33.45
CA THR A 672 28.84 51.75 34.66
C THR A 672 27.54 52.58 34.71
N THR A 673 26.70 52.50 35.76
CA THR A 673 27.02 53.04 37.10
C THR A 673 26.05 52.53 38.19
N THR A 674 26.62 52.34 39.38
CA THR A 674 26.06 52.16 40.74
C THR A 674 24.68 52.74 41.05
N THR A 675 23.82 51.98 41.76
CA THR A 675 23.47 52.23 43.18
C THR A 675 22.66 51.08 43.81
N THR A 676 22.90 50.94 45.11
CA THR A 676 22.53 49.93 46.12
C THR A 676 21.06 49.90 46.59
N THR A 677 20.77 48.85 47.38
CA THR A 677 19.74 48.62 48.42
C THR A 677 18.52 47.81 47.97
N ALA A 678 18.33 46.53 48.33
CA ALA A 678 18.19 45.86 49.64
C ALA A 678 16.72 45.67 50.08
N SER A 679 16.44 44.43 50.48
CA SER A 679 15.43 43.92 51.42
C SER A 679 13.94 43.91 51.07
N THR A 680 13.43 42.67 50.99
CA THR A 680 12.10 42.15 51.37
C THR A 680 11.60 42.72 52.71
N PRO A 681 10.28 42.70 53.00
CA PRO A 681 9.71 41.51 53.65
C PRO A 681 8.25 41.17 53.30
N ALA A 682 7.86 39.97 53.74
CA ALA A 682 6.50 39.43 53.81
C ALA A 682 5.57 40.26 54.71
N ASP A 683 4.25 40.13 54.54
CA ASP A 683 3.36 39.38 55.46
C ASP A 683 1.87 39.78 55.30
N ASN A 684 1.00 38.76 55.43
CA ASN A 684 -0.41 38.72 55.86
C ASN A 684 -1.54 39.53 55.17
N GLY A 685 -2.66 38.83 54.94
CA GLY A 685 -4.00 39.45 54.96
C GLY A 685 -5.10 38.72 54.20
N VAL A 686 -5.90 37.94 54.92
CA VAL A 686 -7.16 37.29 54.53
C VAL A 686 -8.28 38.34 54.35
N GLY A 687 -9.26 38.08 53.47
CA GLY A 687 -10.61 38.66 53.57
C GLY A 687 -11.34 38.86 52.24
N ASP A 688 -12.14 37.83 51.89
CA ASP A 688 -13.57 37.87 51.58
C ASP A 688 -14.20 38.89 50.60
N ASP A 689 -15.12 38.29 49.83
CA ASP A 689 -16.41 38.78 49.33
C ASP A 689 -16.50 39.52 47.97
N ASP A 690 -17.19 38.80 47.08
CA ASP A 690 -18.40 39.19 46.34
C ASP A 690 -18.31 39.97 45.02
N ASP A 691 -18.85 39.25 44.02
CA ASP A 691 -19.89 39.67 43.08
C ASP A 691 -19.55 40.36 41.75
N ASP A 692 -20.23 39.81 40.73
CA ASP A 692 -20.72 40.40 39.49
C ASP A 692 -19.69 40.78 38.42
N ASP A 693 -19.97 40.74 37.13
CA ASP A 693 -20.93 40.09 36.22
C ASP A 693 -20.36 40.49 34.82
N ASP A 694 -21.03 40.13 33.74
CA ASP A 694 -20.88 40.66 32.38
C ASP A 694 -19.92 39.92 31.43
N GLY A 695 -20.48 38.86 30.83
CA GLY A 695 -20.07 38.36 29.53
C GLY A 695 -20.42 39.32 28.38
N TRP A 696 -19.76 39.12 27.24
CA TRP A 696 -20.18 39.67 25.95
C TRP A 696 -19.96 38.64 24.83
N ASP A 697 -21.09 38.07 24.42
CA ASP A 697 -21.60 37.77 23.07
C ASP A 697 -20.70 37.30 21.91
N ALA A 698 -21.24 36.24 21.29
CA ALA A 698 -21.03 35.78 19.93
C ALA A 698 -21.73 36.68 18.90
N ALA A 699 -21.24 36.67 17.66
CA ALA A 699 -22.09 36.77 16.47
C ALA A 699 -21.37 36.26 15.20
N ASP A 700 -22.10 35.39 14.51
CA ASP A 700 -21.96 34.83 13.16
C ASP A 700 -21.52 35.80 12.07
N TRP A 701 -20.75 35.31 11.08
CA TRP A 701 -20.94 35.44 9.62
C TRP A 701 -20.35 34.21 8.90
#